data_AF-A0A264YA31-F1
#
_entry.id   AF-A0A264YA31-F1
#
_cell.length_a   1.000
_cell.length_b   1.000
_cell.length_c   1.000
_cell.angle_alpha   90.00
_cell.angle_beta   90.00
_cell.angle_gamma   90.00
#
_symmetry.space_group_name_H-M   'P 1'
#
loop_
_entity.id
_entity.type
_entity.pdbx_description
1 polymer ?
#
loop_
_entity_poly.entity_id
_entity_poly.type
_entity_poly.pdbx_seq_one_letter_code
_entity_poly.pdbx_strand_id
1 'polypeptide(L)'
;MANFTRKTLTLAAGLMLSVMSSNAQQLREGYIDAGKDTGSEKFQFALQNWQNNHRLSKDDNFYISRVKPHVRFRNAATQVRDLTAENDKKLIAWIPVSDPAFNALPNGVFDSEVFSMWSYVTHYGDWTASLGRIPAAFLDAAHKNGVGVSGVASIPNAGLGGDWLKMITAMGSADAELAAKFFRYYGINGMGYNSEFYDREGVVEDLRDFHANLVKAAEKNDPLFENFWYDGTNDGGGISFDQGLGTHNEETFGDGENRRTSLFFNYKWNRTYLMDKSVTKAEEMGRDPLDLYCGVNMQGGEPRGTCWSYLPSRRLSIGLWGAHSNNMFWESRGEKGSNPDVKQNTYLQRIERYFTGGTRNPANCPSIVDRHACNADNFAWHGMSTFMTARSALSWNLSEEPFITYFNLGNGKYFNLEGKRQNNNSWYNVGMQDYLPTWRWWFASKLLGNKATDVPENGLDANFTWDDAYFGGSTIRLTGSTADEYLHLFKTEYALKAGDVITFKYKLAGGTSDIDLLLSAKGSETSATAYNVLKTSQKADDEEWIEKKFVVGTDFDSKDLALVALHFKNAKNLSLLLGEFSIVRGTSAAPAAPVITSSDMLYNSYAGMDAKLIWNMENNKAVDEPCYNIDVKTSYFKLYAQEEGQEPVLCGTTTSWAGMFFSIPVTNKAAKVRLGVSAVALDQKSESQIAWTEYNTPTSYTLSDDIQIDKTTIKPGEKFTMGYVDPEHKDAAWELLDEEGNSVYSGNGKTVTVENGLENIGSYTLKLTGDVSGIEKVREYPGYVQITDKSVGALPEIYTLTANDSEEPISIKVGDQVTMKYTAREANGASSQGVDLQEYRYGAKCSDLGITGAKSFSVSYWLKINELAEGDTQLFSVANKTDAWPKTDWGWIWVNINQEGVVNSYTWRGADKTSNNEIQYNYGNTKLPVGTWVHITHVFDYNAEGGLRGDFYVNGKKQEIVSWKRTNTGDKTGDPGYQENPYNITDMQVLAVGGDAAFRSGIKGAIDNLQIWDHALTADEVQTTMGTIDSNNVPAGIIAFWDNEKAANDDFTFASVGQKKGVQAGLHAYTPTGDEGQGEFVWVAPKYTSGCPFITGTAYQVETVPTWSAPKADIISQSGNDTEGKAVLSYEKEGVRNVTLTLSNSLGKDQRVFSAITIGSGTGIDQLGNGELKAYTVGEDVIVEFAEAGNYDVQIVNVAGQAQARKAAAIAAGGNMQVRLANAGAYILTVKKDGKVVRTMKLIRK
;
A
#
# COMPACT_ATOMS: atom_id res chain seq x y z
N MET A 1 11.06 11.41 -30.55
CA MET A 1 9.60 11.30 -30.36
C MET A 1 9.00 10.66 -31.62
N ALA A 2 9.21 9.36 -31.76
CA ALA A 2 8.58 8.58 -32.82
C ALA A 2 7.20 8.10 -32.35
N ASN A 3 6.21 8.36 -33.18
CA ASN A 3 4.96 7.62 -33.39
C ASN A 3 4.60 6.53 -32.37
N PHE A 4 3.94 6.93 -31.28
CA PHE A 4 2.83 6.14 -30.78
C PHE A 4 1.71 6.21 -31.83
N THR A 5 1.70 5.26 -32.77
CA THR A 5 0.50 4.99 -33.55
C THR A 5 -0.60 4.60 -32.57
N ARG A 6 -1.52 5.55 -32.37
CA ARG A 6 -2.88 5.34 -31.86
C ARG A 6 -3.50 4.18 -32.63
N LYS A 7 -3.33 2.96 -32.14
CA LYS A 7 -4.34 1.93 -32.30
C LYS A 7 -5.37 2.19 -31.22
N THR A 8 -6.59 2.39 -31.68
CA THR A 8 -7.82 2.52 -30.93
C THR A 8 -7.92 1.37 -29.91
N LEU A 9 -7.49 1.63 -28.68
CA LEU A 9 -7.92 0.92 -27.48
C LEU A 9 -8.77 1.91 -26.69
N THR A 10 -9.90 2.31 -27.28
CA THR A 10 -11.07 2.66 -26.47
C THR A 10 -11.65 1.34 -25.98
N LEU A 11 -11.02 0.75 -24.96
CA LEU A 11 -11.85 0.10 -23.95
C LEU A 11 -12.52 1.28 -23.24
N ALA A 12 -13.82 1.47 -23.49
CA ALA A 12 -14.65 2.17 -22.52
C ALA A 12 -14.36 1.52 -21.17
N ALA A 13 -13.99 2.34 -20.18
CA ALA A 13 -13.75 1.86 -18.83
C ALA A 13 -15.09 1.58 -18.14
N GLY A 14 -15.89 0.67 -18.72
CA GLY A 14 -16.90 -0.06 -17.99
C GLY A 14 -16.20 -0.91 -16.94
N LEU A 15 -16.84 -1.12 -15.79
CA LEU A 15 -16.34 -2.07 -14.79
C LEU A 15 -16.24 -3.45 -15.44
N MET A 16 -15.03 -3.86 -15.84
CA MET A 16 -14.78 -5.26 -16.15
C MET A 16 -14.79 -6.03 -14.83
N LEU A 17 -15.67 -7.02 -14.75
CA LEU A 17 -15.65 -8.01 -13.68
C LEU A 17 -14.70 -9.12 -14.12
N SER A 18 -13.59 -9.26 -13.40
CA SER A 18 -12.62 -10.34 -13.61
C SER A 18 -12.63 -11.28 -12.43
N VAL A 19 -12.76 -12.57 -12.68
CA VAL A 19 -12.50 -13.62 -11.68
C VAL A 19 -10.98 -13.78 -11.63
N MET A 20 -10.29 -12.84 -10.99
CA MET A 20 -8.83 -12.89 -10.84
C MET A 20 -8.45 -13.86 -9.73
N SER A 21 -7.52 -14.76 -10.01
CA SER A 21 -6.68 -15.35 -8.97
C SER A 21 -5.72 -14.25 -8.49
N SER A 22 -5.65 -14.04 -7.18
CA SER A 22 -4.94 -12.94 -6.48
C SER A 22 -3.41 -12.93 -6.64
N ASN A 23 -2.85 -13.55 -7.67
CA ASN A 23 -1.42 -13.53 -7.94
C ASN A 23 -1.01 -12.21 -8.62
N ALA A 24 -1.09 -11.12 -7.86
CA ALA A 24 -0.40 -9.88 -8.18
C ALA A 24 1.11 -10.15 -8.41
N GLN A 25 1.75 -9.26 -9.17
CA GLN A 25 3.19 -9.34 -9.44
C GLN A 25 3.95 -9.12 -8.13
N GLN A 26 4.66 -10.14 -7.66
CA GLN A 26 5.36 -10.11 -6.39
C GLN A 26 6.64 -10.95 -6.42
N LEU A 27 7.50 -10.72 -5.45
CA LEU A 27 8.65 -11.57 -5.18
C LEU A 27 8.16 -13.00 -4.91
N ARG A 28 8.78 -13.99 -5.55
CA ARG A 28 8.47 -15.41 -5.37
C ARG A 28 9.63 -16.14 -4.72
N GLU A 29 9.33 -17.26 -4.07
CA GLU A 29 10.35 -18.14 -3.52
C GLU A 29 11.40 -18.50 -4.58
N GLY A 30 12.68 -18.43 -4.19
CA GLY A 30 13.81 -18.72 -5.08
C GLY A 30 14.26 -17.58 -6.00
N TYR A 31 13.58 -16.42 -6.02
CA TYR A 31 14.03 -15.28 -6.82
C TYR A 31 15.35 -14.70 -6.32
N ILE A 32 15.52 -14.62 -4.99
CA ILE A 32 16.71 -14.11 -4.33
C ILE A 32 17.24 -15.18 -3.38
N ASP A 33 18.47 -15.62 -3.59
CA ASP A 33 19.15 -16.63 -2.78
C ASP A 33 19.88 -16.00 -1.59
N ALA A 34 19.42 -16.28 -0.38
CA ALA A 34 20.07 -15.84 0.85
C ALA A 34 21.46 -16.49 1.07
N GLY A 35 21.75 -17.62 0.43
CA GLY A 35 22.93 -18.44 0.66
C GLY A 35 22.61 -19.70 1.48
N LYS A 36 23.52 -20.67 1.45
CA LYS A 36 23.38 -21.91 2.23
C LYS A 36 23.80 -21.70 3.67
N ASP A 37 23.10 -22.38 4.59
CA ASP A 37 23.43 -22.44 6.01
C ASP A 37 23.57 -21.05 6.67
N THR A 38 22.73 -20.10 6.25
CA THR A 38 22.70 -18.73 6.75
C THR A 38 21.74 -18.51 7.93
N GLY A 39 21.07 -19.56 8.40
CA GLY A 39 20.28 -19.54 9.63
C GLY A 39 21.15 -19.22 10.85
N SER A 40 20.55 -18.60 11.88
CA SER A 40 21.28 -18.18 13.09
C SER A 40 21.92 -19.36 13.82
N GLU A 41 21.30 -20.54 13.80
CA GLU A 41 21.81 -21.80 14.36
C GLU A 41 23.01 -22.38 13.59
N LYS A 42 23.37 -21.75 12.47
CA LYS A 42 24.47 -22.12 11.58
C LYS A 42 25.41 -20.95 11.27
N PHE A 43 25.33 -19.85 12.02
CA PHE A 43 26.10 -18.64 11.75
C PHE A 43 27.62 -18.86 11.61
N GLN A 44 28.19 -19.80 12.35
CA GLN A 44 29.59 -20.21 12.23
C GLN A 44 29.96 -20.63 10.80
N PHE A 45 29.04 -21.28 10.07
CA PHE A 45 29.27 -21.66 8.68
C PHE A 45 29.14 -20.47 7.74
N ALA A 46 28.22 -19.53 7.99
CA ALA A 46 28.16 -18.28 7.24
C ALA A 46 29.47 -17.50 7.37
N LEU A 47 29.98 -17.33 8.60
CA LEU A 47 31.26 -16.65 8.85
C LEU A 47 32.43 -17.34 8.14
N GLN A 48 32.54 -18.67 8.23
CA GLN A 48 33.58 -19.45 7.56
C GLN A 48 33.46 -19.37 6.03
N ASN A 49 32.25 -19.48 5.49
CA ASN A 49 32.00 -19.40 4.05
C ASN A 49 32.37 -18.01 3.50
N TRP A 50 32.02 -16.95 4.23
CA TRP A 50 32.42 -15.59 3.87
C TRP A 50 33.93 -15.39 3.99
N GLN A 51 34.58 -15.90 5.04
CA GLN A 51 36.05 -15.83 5.16
C GLN A 51 36.75 -16.47 3.95
N ASN A 52 36.24 -17.60 3.46
CA ASN A 52 36.84 -18.34 2.36
C ASN A 52 36.54 -17.74 0.98
N ASN A 53 35.38 -17.11 0.80
CA ASN A 53 34.87 -16.72 -0.52
C ASN A 53 34.57 -15.22 -0.68
N HIS A 54 34.57 -14.45 0.41
CA HIS A 54 34.11 -13.07 0.51
C HIS A 54 32.67 -12.83 0.01
N ARG A 55 31.86 -13.89 0.04
CA ARG A 55 30.44 -13.89 -0.33
C ARG A 55 29.70 -15.10 0.24
N LEU A 56 28.38 -14.99 0.42
CA LEU A 56 27.51 -16.10 0.85
C LEU A 56 26.68 -16.69 -0.29
N SER A 57 26.23 -15.86 -1.23
CA SER A 57 25.51 -16.29 -2.44
C SER A 57 25.86 -15.44 -3.66
N LYS A 58 25.31 -15.80 -4.83
CA LYS A 58 25.39 -14.95 -6.04
C LYS A 58 24.57 -13.66 -5.94
N ASP A 59 23.62 -13.63 -5.01
CA ASP A 59 22.66 -12.55 -4.80
C ASP A 59 23.06 -11.65 -3.61
N ASP A 60 24.32 -11.71 -3.17
CA ASP A 60 24.84 -10.98 -2.00
C ASP A 60 24.57 -9.48 -2.02
N ASN A 61 24.52 -8.85 -3.18
CA ASN A 61 24.23 -7.42 -3.29
C ASN A 61 22.83 -7.04 -2.75
N PHE A 62 21.87 -7.96 -2.66
CA PHE A 62 20.58 -7.71 -1.98
C PHE A 62 20.69 -7.61 -0.45
N TYR A 63 21.84 -7.94 0.13
CA TYR A 63 22.06 -8.02 1.58
C TYR A 63 23.31 -7.26 2.07
N ILE A 64 24.03 -6.60 1.16
CA ILE A 64 25.10 -5.66 1.51
C ILE A 64 24.50 -4.26 1.56
N SER A 65 24.47 -3.64 2.75
CA SER A 65 24.11 -2.22 2.86
C SER A 65 25.08 -1.34 2.08
N ARG A 66 24.54 -0.42 1.27
CA ARG A 66 25.31 0.53 0.46
C ARG A 66 25.21 1.97 0.96
N VAL A 67 24.45 2.19 2.03
CA VAL A 67 24.44 3.45 2.77
C VAL A 67 25.41 3.37 3.93
N LYS A 68 26.30 4.36 4.03
CA LYS A 68 27.20 4.48 5.18
C LYS A 68 26.38 4.86 6.41
N PRO A 69 26.50 4.16 7.55
CA PRO A 69 25.78 4.53 8.77
C PRO A 69 26.08 5.98 9.20
N HIS A 70 25.03 6.80 9.33
CA HIS A 70 25.18 8.13 9.90
C HIS A 70 25.15 8.08 11.44
N VAL A 71 25.82 9.04 12.07
CA VAL A 71 25.83 9.18 13.52
C VAL A 71 24.82 10.25 13.94
N ARG A 72 24.16 10.02 15.07
CA ARG A 72 23.18 10.95 15.63
C ARG A 72 23.84 12.03 16.46
N PHE A 73 23.22 13.20 16.49
CA PHE A 73 23.62 14.32 17.35
C PHE A 73 22.48 14.74 18.28
N ARG A 74 22.83 15.51 19.32
CA ARG A 74 21.86 16.11 20.25
C ARG A 74 21.90 17.62 20.17
N ASN A 75 20.77 18.24 19.86
CA ASN A 75 20.51 19.65 20.13
C ASN A 75 19.41 19.76 21.20
N ALA A 76 19.78 20.23 22.40
CA ALA A 76 18.85 20.36 23.53
C ALA A 76 17.85 21.53 23.36
N ALA A 77 18.20 22.55 22.58
CA ALA A 77 17.37 23.73 22.36
C ALA A 77 16.19 23.48 21.39
N THR A 78 16.21 22.38 20.63
CA THR A 78 15.14 21.97 19.72
C THR A 78 14.32 20.79 20.28
N GLN A 79 14.26 20.66 21.61
CA GLN A 79 13.53 19.56 22.25
C GLN A 79 12.12 19.96 22.66
N VAL A 80 11.18 19.05 22.41
CA VAL A 80 9.80 19.18 22.87
C VAL A 80 9.69 18.85 24.37
N ARG A 81 10.46 17.85 24.82
CA ARG A 81 10.55 17.45 26.23
C ARG A 81 11.87 17.92 26.84
N ASP A 82 11.79 18.32 28.11
CA ASP A 82 12.96 18.70 28.90
C ASP A 82 13.69 17.45 29.42
N LEU A 83 14.34 16.75 28.50
CA LEU A 83 15.20 15.60 28.79
C LEU A 83 16.66 16.00 28.62
N THR A 84 17.52 15.46 29.47
CA THR A 84 18.99 15.54 29.38
C THR A 84 19.54 14.29 28.70
N ALA A 85 20.85 14.21 28.43
CA ALA A 85 21.44 13.00 27.88
C ALA A 85 21.32 11.80 28.84
N GLU A 86 21.38 12.03 30.15
CA GLU A 86 21.38 10.97 31.18
C GLU A 86 20.02 10.26 31.33
N ASN A 87 18.92 10.92 30.93
CA ASN A 87 17.56 10.39 31.05
C ASN A 87 16.80 10.32 29.72
N ASP A 88 17.46 10.57 28.59
CA ASP A 88 16.89 10.41 27.25
C ASP A 88 16.96 8.94 26.81
N LYS A 89 15.89 8.20 27.12
CA LYS A 89 15.84 6.73 27.00
C LYS A 89 16.15 6.23 25.60
N LYS A 90 16.86 5.11 25.53
CA LYS A 90 17.04 4.33 24.30
C LYS A 90 15.80 3.46 24.05
N LEU A 91 15.66 2.98 22.82
CA LEU A 91 14.61 2.05 22.44
C LEU A 91 15.16 1.01 21.47
N ILE A 92 15.03 -0.25 21.85
CA ILE A 92 15.17 -1.37 20.91
C ILE A 92 13.78 -1.80 20.43
N ALA A 93 13.58 -1.75 19.11
CA ALA A 93 12.45 -2.40 18.46
C ALA A 93 12.86 -3.84 18.12
N TRP A 94 12.62 -4.78 19.04
CA TRP A 94 13.03 -6.17 18.89
C TRP A 94 11.88 -7.01 18.32
N ILE A 95 11.52 -6.72 17.07
CA ILE A 95 10.29 -7.16 16.43
C ILE A 95 10.55 -7.57 14.97
N PRO A 96 9.71 -8.44 14.37
CA PRO A 96 9.81 -8.79 12.96
C PRO A 96 9.64 -7.60 12.01
N VAL A 97 10.18 -7.72 10.79
CA VAL A 97 9.90 -6.79 9.68
C VAL A 97 9.09 -7.49 8.59
N SER A 98 7.96 -6.88 8.23
CA SER A 98 7.04 -7.31 7.18
C SER A 98 6.67 -8.81 7.29
N ASP A 99 6.34 -9.45 6.17
CA ASP A 99 6.11 -10.90 6.11
C ASP A 99 7.45 -11.66 6.18
N PRO A 100 7.60 -12.67 7.07
CA PRO A 100 8.84 -13.43 7.22
C PRO A 100 9.40 -14.06 5.92
N ALA A 101 8.55 -14.43 4.96
CA ALA A 101 8.98 -15.12 3.75
C ALA A 101 9.89 -14.26 2.87
N PHE A 102 9.70 -12.94 2.91
CA PHE A 102 10.43 -11.98 2.08
C PHE A 102 11.12 -10.88 2.89
N ASN A 103 10.70 -10.68 4.15
CA ASN A 103 11.18 -9.64 5.04
C ASN A 103 11.14 -8.28 4.28
N ALA A 104 12.21 -7.51 4.29
CA ALA A 104 12.32 -6.22 3.60
C ALA A 104 12.99 -6.28 2.21
N LEU A 105 12.97 -7.44 1.54
CA LEU A 105 13.46 -7.55 0.16
C LEU A 105 12.57 -6.73 -0.81
N PRO A 106 13.14 -6.16 -1.91
CA PRO A 106 12.34 -5.45 -2.90
C PRO A 106 11.21 -6.32 -3.48
N ASN A 107 10.01 -5.76 -3.58
CA ASN A 107 8.80 -6.48 -3.96
C ASN A 107 7.90 -5.64 -4.90
N GLY A 108 6.97 -6.29 -5.60
CA GLY A 108 5.93 -5.65 -6.43
C GLY A 108 4.63 -5.34 -5.66
N VAL A 109 4.63 -5.52 -4.34
CA VAL A 109 3.45 -5.35 -3.48
C VAL A 109 3.49 -3.99 -2.78
N PHE A 110 2.43 -3.19 -2.95
CA PHE A 110 2.31 -1.88 -2.32
C PHE A 110 2.15 -1.97 -0.78
N ASP A 111 1.33 -2.91 -0.30
CA ASP A 111 1.11 -3.14 1.13
C ASP A 111 2.27 -3.93 1.76
N SER A 112 3.44 -3.31 1.80
CA SER A 112 4.65 -3.80 2.47
C SER A 112 5.08 -2.81 3.56
N GLU A 113 5.86 -3.27 4.54
CA GLU A 113 6.13 -2.49 5.74
C GLU A 113 7.12 -1.33 5.49
N VAL A 114 6.66 -0.09 5.73
CA VAL A 114 7.42 1.16 5.55
C VAL A 114 7.61 1.90 6.87
N PHE A 115 8.22 1.21 7.85
CA PHE A 115 8.53 1.81 9.15
C PHE A 115 9.26 3.14 8.98
N SER A 116 8.83 4.15 9.73
CA SER A 116 9.26 5.54 9.51
C SER A 116 9.41 6.35 10.80
N MET A 117 9.29 5.74 11.98
CA MET A 117 9.47 6.42 13.29
C MET A 117 10.91 6.27 13.81
N TRP A 118 11.89 6.24 12.89
CA TRP A 118 13.30 6.03 13.20
C TRP A 118 13.85 7.00 14.25
N SER A 119 13.35 8.24 14.31
CA SER A 119 13.79 9.25 15.28
C SER A 119 13.67 8.82 16.75
N TYR A 120 12.83 7.82 17.05
CA TYR A 120 12.62 7.28 18.39
C TYR A 120 13.24 5.89 18.62
N VAL A 121 13.69 5.21 17.58
CA VAL A 121 14.35 3.89 17.68
C VAL A 121 15.85 4.10 17.73
N THR A 122 16.57 3.52 18.69
CA THR A 122 18.05 3.52 18.71
C THR A 122 18.62 2.30 18.03
N HIS A 123 17.97 1.15 18.20
CA HIS A 123 18.35 -0.10 17.57
C HIS A 123 17.12 -0.88 17.10
N TYR A 124 17.21 -1.56 15.96
CA TYR A 124 16.17 -2.44 15.46
C TYR A 124 16.70 -3.89 15.46
N GLY A 125 16.11 -4.74 16.29
CA GLY A 125 16.39 -6.16 16.28
C GLY A 125 15.38 -6.86 15.38
N ASP A 126 15.75 -7.17 14.14
CA ASP A 126 14.85 -7.84 13.20
C ASP A 126 14.69 -9.31 13.59
N TRP A 127 13.57 -9.61 14.27
CA TRP A 127 13.31 -10.91 14.86
C TRP A 127 13.28 -12.06 13.85
N THR A 128 12.92 -11.79 12.60
CA THR A 128 12.80 -12.81 11.55
C THR A 128 14.03 -12.91 10.66
N ALA A 129 15.00 -12.00 10.80
CA ALA A 129 16.28 -12.10 10.12
C ALA A 129 17.32 -12.86 10.95
N SER A 130 18.18 -13.62 10.26
CA SER A 130 19.27 -14.31 10.91
C SER A 130 20.39 -13.37 11.31
N LEU A 131 21.26 -13.81 12.23
CA LEU A 131 22.43 -13.05 12.68
C LEU A 131 23.32 -12.54 11.54
N GLY A 132 23.38 -13.24 10.41
CA GLY A 132 24.27 -12.92 9.29
C GLY A 132 23.59 -12.44 8.02
N ARG A 133 22.25 -12.40 7.97
CA ARG A 133 21.54 -12.16 6.71
C ARG A 133 20.27 -11.33 6.88
N ILE A 134 20.45 -10.02 6.78
CA ILE A 134 19.40 -9.00 6.85
C ILE A 134 19.31 -8.33 5.47
N PRO A 135 18.11 -8.13 4.89
CA PRO A 135 17.97 -7.41 3.62
C PRO A 135 18.60 -6.02 3.64
N ALA A 136 19.43 -5.71 2.64
CA ALA A 136 20.18 -4.45 2.56
C ALA A 136 19.28 -3.22 2.50
N ALA A 137 18.11 -3.34 1.88
CA ALA A 137 17.15 -2.24 1.76
C ALA A 137 16.73 -1.71 3.15
N PHE A 138 16.52 -2.61 4.12
CA PHE A 138 16.18 -2.23 5.49
C PHE A 138 17.36 -1.60 6.24
N LEU A 139 18.54 -2.21 6.11
CA LEU A 139 19.79 -1.67 6.65
C LEU A 139 20.04 -0.25 6.12
N ASP A 140 19.88 -0.03 4.82
CA ASP A 140 20.05 1.27 4.18
C ASP A 140 19.08 2.32 4.76
N ALA A 141 17.81 1.98 4.95
CA ALA A 141 16.82 2.87 5.55
C ALA A 141 17.16 3.22 7.01
N ALA A 142 17.59 2.24 7.81
CA ALA A 142 17.99 2.43 9.21
C ALA A 142 19.29 3.26 9.32
N HIS A 143 20.30 2.94 8.51
CA HIS A 143 21.60 3.63 8.46
C HIS A 143 21.48 5.10 8.07
N LYS A 144 20.56 5.46 7.15
CA LYS A 144 20.22 6.87 6.86
C LYS A 144 19.84 7.63 8.12
N ASN A 145 19.16 6.95 9.05
CA ASN A 145 18.63 7.54 10.28
C ASN A 145 19.51 7.32 11.51
N GLY A 146 20.71 6.74 11.34
CA GLY A 146 21.63 6.38 12.42
C GLY A 146 21.04 5.41 13.43
N VAL A 147 20.31 4.40 12.94
CA VAL A 147 19.75 3.29 13.72
C VAL A 147 20.57 2.04 13.44
N GLY A 148 21.07 1.39 14.49
CA GLY A 148 21.73 0.09 14.36
C GLY A 148 20.71 -1.02 14.11
N VAL A 149 21.09 -2.04 13.34
CA VAL A 149 20.24 -3.19 13.04
C VAL A 149 20.96 -4.49 13.31
N SER A 150 20.31 -5.44 13.97
CA SER A 150 20.82 -6.79 14.22
C SER A 150 19.76 -7.84 13.94
N GLY A 151 20.18 -9.01 13.45
CA GLY A 151 19.33 -10.20 13.41
C GLY A 151 19.25 -10.88 14.78
N VAL A 152 18.43 -11.93 14.88
CA VAL A 152 18.16 -12.59 16.17
C VAL A 152 18.45 -14.08 16.10
N ALA A 153 19.18 -14.57 17.11
CA ALA A 153 19.28 -15.98 17.42
C ALA A 153 18.07 -16.40 18.26
N SER A 154 17.02 -16.90 17.60
CA SER A 154 15.78 -17.38 18.24
C SER A 154 15.98 -18.77 18.87
N ILE A 155 16.82 -18.86 19.88
CA ILE A 155 17.13 -20.12 20.57
C ILE A 155 15.88 -20.57 21.35
N PRO A 156 15.45 -21.84 21.24
CA PRO A 156 14.22 -22.32 21.88
C PRO A 156 14.40 -22.54 23.39
N ASN A 157 13.31 -22.33 24.14
CA ASN A 157 13.17 -22.63 25.57
C ASN A 157 13.35 -24.11 25.92
N ALA A 158 14.60 -24.57 25.92
CA ALA A 158 14.98 -25.96 26.09
C ALA A 158 16.43 -26.10 26.61
N GLY A 159 16.85 -27.35 26.85
CA GLY A 159 18.29 -27.63 27.04
C GLY A 159 19.06 -27.32 25.76
N LEU A 160 20.19 -26.61 25.89
CA LEU A 160 21.03 -26.25 24.75
C LEU A 160 21.59 -27.52 24.09
N GLY A 161 21.30 -27.71 22.81
CA GLY A 161 21.68 -28.91 22.07
C GLY A 161 21.63 -28.71 20.55
N GLY A 162 21.92 -29.78 19.80
CA GLY A 162 21.84 -29.76 18.34
C GLY A 162 22.76 -28.71 17.69
N ASP A 163 22.24 -28.03 16.67
CA ASP A 163 23.02 -27.03 15.92
C ASP A 163 23.27 -25.74 16.73
N TRP A 164 22.38 -25.39 17.66
CA TRP A 164 22.59 -24.26 18.57
C TRP A 164 23.80 -24.44 19.50
N LEU A 165 23.95 -25.63 20.10
CA LEU A 165 25.13 -25.92 20.92
C LEU A 165 26.41 -25.80 20.08
N LYS A 166 26.42 -26.39 18.88
CA LYS A 166 27.58 -26.32 17.96
C LYS A 166 27.90 -24.87 17.58
N MET A 167 26.89 -24.06 17.28
CA MET A 167 27.07 -22.65 16.93
C MET A 167 27.68 -21.88 18.10
N ILE A 168 27.09 -21.97 19.30
CA ILE A 168 27.59 -21.25 20.48
C ILE A 168 29.02 -21.66 20.83
N THR A 169 29.33 -22.97 20.85
CA THR A 169 30.69 -23.46 21.09
C THR A 169 31.68 -22.94 20.03
N ALA A 170 31.30 -22.94 18.75
CA ALA A 170 32.16 -22.44 17.68
C ALA A 170 32.40 -20.94 17.81
N MET A 171 31.38 -20.16 18.17
CA MET A 171 31.50 -18.71 18.35
C MET A 171 32.34 -18.33 19.57
N GLY A 172 32.28 -19.10 20.67
CA GLY A 172 33.13 -18.86 21.84
C GLY A 172 34.64 -18.91 21.56
N SER A 173 35.05 -19.56 20.46
CA SER A 173 36.46 -19.62 20.01
C SER A 173 36.71 -18.95 18.65
N ALA A 174 35.73 -18.21 18.13
CA ALA A 174 35.84 -17.54 16.84
C ALA A 174 36.73 -16.29 16.91
N ASP A 175 37.31 -15.91 15.76
CA ASP A 175 38.05 -14.67 15.62
C ASP A 175 37.07 -13.47 15.61
N ALA A 176 37.07 -12.71 16.70
CA ALA A 176 36.23 -11.52 16.87
C ALA A 176 36.51 -10.41 15.85
N GLU A 177 37.76 -10.25 15.38
CA GLU A 177 38.10 -9.26 14.35
C GLU A 177 37.54 -9.70 12.99
N LEU A 178 37.58 -11.01 12.69
CA LEU A 178 36.95 -11.56 11.49
C LEU A 178 35.42 -11.36 11.52
N ALA A 179 34.78 -11.64 12.65
CA ALA A 179 33.34 -11.42 12.82
C ALA A 179 32.97 -9.93 12.69
N ALA A 180 33.75 -9.02 13.32
CA ALA A 180 33.55 -7.58 13.16
C ALA A 180 33.66 -7.13 11.69
N LYS A 181 34.61 -7.68 10.93
CA LYS A 181 34.72 -7.43 9.48
C LYS A 181 33.51 -7.95 8.70
N PHE A 182 33.04 -9.16 9.00
CA PHE A 182 31.84 -9.74 8.37
C PHE A 182 30.63 -8.82 8.59
N PHE A 183 30.38 -8.42 9.84
CA PHE A 183 29.26 -7.56 10.19
C PHE A 183 29.35 -6.20 9.50
N ARG A 184 30.54 -5.58 9.51
CA ARG A 184 30.79 -4.33 8.77
C ARG A 184 30.56 -4.46 7.27
N TYR A 185 30.96 -5.57 6.67
CA TYR A 185 30.83 -5.80 5.23
C TYR A 185 29.36 -5.85 4.78
N TYR A 186 28.51 -6.54 5.54
CA TYR A 186 27.07 -6.59 5.26
C TYR A 186 26.29 -5.39 5.82
N GLY A 187 26.87 -4.64 6.76
CA GLY A 187 26.23 -3.51 7.44
C GLY A 187 25.32 -3.93 8.59
N ILE A 188 25.67 -5.00 9.29
CA ILE A 188 24.94 -5.50 10.46
C ILE A 188 25.61 -4.94 11.71
N ASN A 189 24.86 -4.36 12.64
CA ASN A 189 25.39 -3.61 13.78
C ASN A 189 25.25 -4.38 15.11
N GLY A 190 25.34 -5.71 15.10
CA GLY A 190 25.35 -6.49 16.33
C GLY A 190 24.68 -7.85 16.24
N MET A 191 24.65 -8.54 17.38
CA MET A 191 24.04 -9.86 17.55
C MET A 191 22.95 -9.82 18.62
N GLY A 192 21.74 -10.25 18.27
CA GLY A 192 20.64 -10.42 19.23
C GLY A 192 20.46 -11.89 19.63
N TYR A 193 20.19 -12.17 20.91
CA TYR A 193 19.95 -13.52 21.42
C TYR A 193 18.62 -13.61 22.18
N ASN A 194 17.67 -14.40 21.69
CA ASN A 194 16.56 -14.89 22.51
C ASN A 194 17.08 -16.00 23.44
N SER A 195 17.75 -15.60 24.51
CA SER A 195 18.41 -16.47 25.47
C SER A 195 17.43 -17.08 26.45
N GLU A 196 16.67 -18.05 25.97
CA GLU A 196 15.81 -18.91 26.76
C GLU A 196 16.35 -20.34 26.68
N PHE A 197 17.45 -20.66 27.35
CA PHE A 197 17.97 -22.03 27.31
C PHE A 197 18.76 -22.41 28.56
N TYR A 198 18.88 -23.72 28.79
CA TYR A 198 19.73 -24.27 29.84
C TYR A 198 21.05 -24.73 29.25
N ASP A 199 22.15 -24.08 29.63
CA ASP A 199 23.50 -24.48 29.28
C ASP A 199 24.06 -25.41 30.36
N ARG A 200 24.23 -26.69 30.01
CA ARG A 200 24.83 -27.71 30.90
C ARG A 200 26.30 -27.98 30.58
N GLU A 201 26.79 -27.44 29.47
CA GLU A 201 28.13 -27.68 28.93
C GLU A 201 29.09 -26.53 29.28
N GLY A 202 28.58 -25.38 29.72
CA GLY A 202 29.35 -24.21 30.16
C GLY A 202 29.87 -23.34 29.01
N VAL A 203 29.30 -23.47 27.82
CA VAL A 203 29.75 -22.79 26.58
C VAL A 203 29.36 -21.32 26.52
N VAL A 204 28.42 -20.86 27.36
CA VAL A 204 28.04 -19.44 27.44
C VAL A 204 29.20 -18.60 27.97
N GLU A 205 30.09 -19.15 28.80
CA GLU A 205 31.27 -18.43 29.31
C GLU A 205 32.18 -17.96 28.17
N ASP A 206 32.57 -18.88 27.28
CA ASP A 206 33.41 -18.57 26.12
C ASP A 206 32.71 -17.60 25.15
N LEU A 207 31.39 -17.74 24.97
CA LEU A 207 30.62 -16.83 24.12
C LEU A 207 30.68 -15.38 24.62
N ARG A 208 30.64 -15.16 25.94
CA ARG A 208 30.75 -13.82 26.54
C ARG A 208 32.13 -13.20 26.31
N ASP A 209 33.20 -14.00 26.37
CA ASP A 209 34.55 -13.53 26.07
C ASP A 209 34.70 -13.14 24.60
N PHE A 210 34.09 -13.93 23.71
CA PHE A 210 33.96 -13.55 22.30
C PHE A 210 33.21 -12.22 22.14
N HIS A 211 32.06 -12.02 22.82
CA HIS A 211 31.31 -10.76 22.73
C HIS A 211 32.11 -9.54 23.16
N ALA A 212 32.87 -9.63 24.26
CA ALA A 212 33.73 -8.53 24.72
C ALA A 212 34.77 -8.14 23.66
N ASN A 213 35.39 -9.14 23.03
CA ASN A 213 36.37 -8.91 21.96
C ASN A 213 35.70 -8.38 20.68
N LEU A 214 34.52 -8.87 20.35
CA LEU A 214 33.75 -8.46 19.17
C LEU A 214 33.34 -6.99 19.27
N VAL A 215 32.78 -6.55 20.40
CA VAL A 215 32.40 -5.16 20.63
C VAL A 215 33.62 -4.25 20.47
N LYS A 216 34.76 -4.59 21.11
CA LYS A 216 36.01 -3.83 20.98
C LYS A 216 36.53 -3.76 19.54
N ALA A 217 36.36 -4.83 18.76
CA ALA A 217 36.78 -4.87 17.36
C ALA A 217 35.85 -4.03 16.46
N ALA A 218 34.53 -4.16 16.65
CA ALA A 218 33.52 -3.50 15.83
C ALA A 218 33.47 -1.98 16.04
N GLU A 219 33.53 -1.51 17.30
CA GLU A 219 33.43 -0.08 17.64
C GLU A 219 34.51 0.80 17.03
N LYS A 220 35.63 0.21 16.59
CA LYS A 220 36.69 0.91 15.84
C LYS A 220 36.16 1.53 14.54
N ASN A 221 35.12 0.95 13.94
CA ASN A 221 34.60 1.33 12.63
C ASN A 221 33.08 1.44 12.55
N ASP A 222 32.35 0.87 13.52
CA ASP A 222 30.89 0.91 13.58
C ASP A 222 30.43 1.52 14.92
N PRO A 223 30.04 2.80 14.93
CA PRO A 223 29.58 3.47 16.14
C PRO A 223 28.15 3.05 16.57
N LEU A 224 27.46 2.22 15.78
CA LEU A 224 26.12 1.74 16.07
C LEU A 224 26.11 0.30 16.62
N PHE A 225 27.28 -0.34 16.75
CA PHE A 225 27.38 -1.74 17.09
C PHE A 225 26.92 -2.03 18.53
N GLU A 226 25.89 -2.86 18.70
CA GLU A 226 25.34 -3.24 20.00
C GLU A 226 24.80 -4.67 19.97
N ASN A 227 25.32 -5.53 20.87
CA ASN A 227 24.78 -6.88 21.06
C ASN A 227 23.65 -6.86 22.10
N PHE A 228 22.63 -7.68 21.90
CA PHE A 228 21.47 -7.77 22.78
C PHE A 228 21.28 -9.18 23.34
N TRP A 229 20.99 -9.26 24.63
CA TRP A 229 20.70 -10.51 25.33
C TRP A 229 19.34 -10.42 26.02
N TYR A 230 18.47 -11.39 25.78
CA TYR A 230 17.23 -11.53 26.54
C TYR A 230 17.57 -12.01 27.96
N ASP A 231 17.09 -11.31 28.98
CA ASP A 231 17.38 -11.59 30.40
C ASP A 231 16.65 -12.84 30.90
N GLY A 232 17.06 -13.99 30.36
CA GLY A 232 16.56 -15.33 30.66
C GLY A 232 17.67 -16.24 31.14
N THR A 233 18.52 -16.72 30.23
CA THR A 233 19.71 -17.51 30.57
C THR A 233 20.73 -16.64 31.31
N ASN A 234 21.12 -17.10 32.49
CA ASN A 234 22.01 -16.43 33.43
C ASN A 234 23.47 -16.91 33.27
N ASP A 235 24.38 -16.28 34.02
CA ASP A 235 25.82 -16.51 33.96
C ASP A 235 26.26 -17.94 34.31
N GLY A 236 25.43 -18.69 35.04
CA GLY A 236 25.65 -20.09 35.39
C GLY A 236 24.97 -21.09 34.45
N GLY A 237 24.39 -20.62 33.33
CA GLY A 237 23.70 -21.46 32.36
C GLY A 237 22.27 -21.89 32.75
N GLY A 238 21.74 -21.37 33.86
CA GLY A 238 20.34 -21.58 34.28
C GLY A 238 19.42 -20.46 33.80
N ILE A 239 18.10 -20.60 33.98
CA ILE A 239 17.14 -19.53 33.67
C ILE A 239 16.79 -18.72 34.93
N SER A 240 16.79 -17.40 34.85
CA SER A 240 16.48 -16.48 35.95
C SER A 240 15.70 -15.24 35.51
N PHE A 241 14.51 -15.45 34.95
CA PHE A 241 13.62 -14.34 34.57
C PHE A 241 13.23 -13.43 35.74
N ASP A 242 12.94 -12.17 35.41
CA ASP A 242 12.33 -11.18 36.29
C ASP A 242 13.17 -10.83 37.53
N GLN A 243 14.51 -10.87 37.40
CA GLN A 243 15.46 -10.55 38.49
C GLN A 243 16.24 -9.24 38.28
N GLY A 244 16.10 -8.60 37.11
CA GLY A 244 16.85 -7.39 36.75
C GLY A 244 18.37 -7.63 36.68
N LEU A 245 19.17 -6.56 36.64
CA LEU A 245 20.64 -6.70 36.66
C LEU A 245 21.14 -7.04 38.07
N GLY A 246 22.03 -8.03 38.18
CA GLY A 246 22.72 -8.40 39.42
C GLY A 246 23.78 -9.48 39.23
N THR A 247 24.25 -10.09 40.32
CA THR A 247 25.37 -11.06 40.32
C THR A 247 25.13 -12.36 39.54
N HIS A 248 23.95 -12.53 38.95
CA HIS A 248 23.60 -13.72 38.18
C HIS A 248 23.68 -13.47 36.66
N ASN A 249 23.73 -12.21 36.20
CA ASN A 249 23.82 -11.83 34.79
C ASN A 249 24.80 -10.66 34.54
N GLU A 250 25.59 -10.28 35.55
CA GLU A 250 26.56 -9.18 35.46
C GLU A 250 27.71 -9.51 34.51
N GLU A 251 28.12 -10.77 34.42
CA GLU A 251 29.16 -11.18 33.47
C GLU A 251 28.61 -11.12 32.04
N THR A 252 27.37 -11.52 31.80
CA THR A 252 26.74 -11.42 30.47
C THR A 252 26.57 -9.97 30.01
N PHE A 253 26.23 -9.06 30.93
CA PHE A 253 26.18 -7.62 30.64
C PHE A 253 27.59 -7.07 30.35
N GLY A 254 28.57 -7.41 31.19
CA GLY A 254 29.95 -6.93 31.11
C GLY A 254 30.12 -5.52 31.69
N ASP A 255 31.30 -5.26 32.27
CA ASP A 255 31.66 -3.96 32.83
C ASP A 255 32.03 -2.93 31.75
N GLY A 256 32.38 -1.70 32.17
CA GLY A 256 32.75 -0.63 31.26
C GLY A 256 33.98 -0.93 30.38
N GLU A 257 34.91 -1.77 30.83
CA GLU A 257 36.11 -2.16 30.05
C GLU A 257 35.84 -3.32 29.10
N ASN A 258 34.92 -4.21 29.46
CA ASN A 258 34.55 -5.43 28.75
C ASN A 258 33.05 -5.46 28.49
N ARG A 259 32.54 -4.46 27.79
CA ARG A 259 31.14 -4.43 27.34
C ARG A 259 30.85 -5.66 26.48
N ARG A 260 29.86 -6.45 26.88
CA ARG A 260 29.50 -7.70 26.19
C ARG A 260 28.16 -7.58 25.49
N THR A 261 27.11 -7.29 26.26
CA THR A 261 25.74 -7.14 25.75
C THR A 261 25.00 -6.00 26.47
N SER A 262 23.92 -5.57 25.85
CA SER A 262 22.81 -4.85 26.49
C SER A 262 21.72 -5.85 26.87
N LEU A 263 21.04 -5.61 28.00
CA LEU A 263 20.04 -6.55 28.50
C LEU A 263 18.62 -6.10 28.15
N PHE A 264 17.85 -7.00 27.57
CA PHE A 264 16.40 -6.87 27.44
C PHE A 264 15.73 -7.62 28.59
N PHE A 265 15.19 -6.89 29.56
CA PHE A 265 14.52 -7.48 30.70
C PHE A 265 13.22 -8.17 30.32
N ASN A 266 12.97 -9.34 30.92
CA ASN A 266 11.68 -10.02 30.84
C ASN A 266 10.54 -9.16 31.45
N TYR A 267 9.29 -9.53 31.14
CA TYR A 267 8.14 -8.65 31.26
C TYR A 267 7.63 -8.35 32.68
N LYS A 268 8.32 -8.73 33.77
CA LYS A 268 7.96 -8.33 35.15
C LYS A 268 9.01 -7.44 35.82
N TRP A 269 9.67 -6.60 35.03
CA TRP A 269 10.61 -5.57 35.49
C TRP A 269 9.96 -4.48 36.36
N ASN A 270 8.63 -4.33 36.34
CA ASN A 270 7.89 -3.22 36.98
C ASN A 270 7.83 -3.26 38.53
N ARG A 271 8.83 -3.89 39.17
CA ARG A 271 9.07 -3.82 40.60
C ARG A 271 10.13 -2.74 40.85
N THR A 272 9.75 -1.64 41.48
CA THR A 272 10.61 -0.47 41.67
C THR A 272 11.98 -0.81 42.29
N TYR A 273 12.02 -1.70 43.28
CA TYR A 273 13.29 -2.13 43.90
C TYR A 273 14.24 -2.84 42.91
N LEU A 274 13.72 -3.62 41.95
CA LEU A 274 14.53 -4.28 40.92
C LEU A 274 15.09 -3.26 39.94
N MET A 275 14.25 -2.31 39.52
CA MET A 275 14.65 -1.24 38.61
C MET A 275 15.76 -0.38 39.24
N ASP A 276 15.57 0.06 40.48
CA ASP A 276 16.51 0.93 41.19
C ASP A 276 17.84 0.21 41.48
N LYS A 277 17.77 -1.07 41.87
CA LYS A 277 18.95 -1.94 42.02
C LYS A 277 19.71 -2.10 40.70
N SER A 278 18.99 -2.30 39.59
CA SER A 278 19.61 -2.51 38.28
C SER A 278 20.35 -1.26 37.81
N VAL A 279 19.78 -0.08 38.02
CA VAL A 279 20.44 1.22 37.74
C VAL A 279 21.71 1.36 38.56
N THR A 280 21.62 1.16 39.88
CA THR A 280 22.78 1.27 40.79
C THR A 280 23.89 0.31 40.37
N LYS A 281 23.53 -0.94 40.04
CA LYS A 281 24.49 -1.96 39.64
C LYS A 281 25.18 -1.64 38.32
N ALA A 282 24.46 -1.11 37.32
CA ALA A 282 25.07 -0.68 36.07
C ALA A 282 26.07 0.47 36.29
N GLU A 283 25.75 1.44 37.16
CA GLU A 283 26.64 2.53 37.54
C GLU A 283 27.90 2.02 38.25
N GLU A 284 27.76 1.07 39.20
CA GLU A 284 28.88 0.40 39.88
C GLU A 284 29.81 -0.33 38.90
N MET A 285 29.25 -0.88 37.81
CA MET A 285 29.99 -1.56 36.75
C MET A 285 30.59 -0.61 35.70
N GLY A 286 30.40 0.70 35.84
CA GLY A 286 30.88 1.69 34.86
C GLY A 286 30.14 1.62 33.52
N ARG A 287 28.91 1.11 33.50
CA ARG A 287 28.03 1.04 32.32
C ARG A 287 26.92 2.09 32.41
N ASP A 288 26.41 2.51 31.26
CA ASP A 288 25.23 3.37 31.24
C ASP A 288 23.98 2.53 31.59
N PRO A 289 23.21 2.88 32.63
CA PRO A 289 21.94 2.23 32.93
C PRO A 289 20.96 2.22 31.75
N LEU A 290 21.10 3.13 30.78
CA LEU A 290 20.30 3.12 29.55
C LEU A 290 20.60 1.96 28.60
N ASP A 291 21.63 1.13 28.87
CA ASP A 291 21.88 -0.15 28.18
C ASP A 291 21.00 -1.31 28.73
N LEU A 292 20.11 -1.01 29.69
CA LEU A 292 19.12 -1.93 30.24
C LEU A 292 17.73 -1.56 29.71
N TYR A 293 17.07 -2.49 29.03
CA TYR A 293 15.83 -2.26 28.31
C TYR A 293 14.68 -2.98 29.00
N CYS A 294 13.73 -2.22 29.55
CA CYS A 294 12.49 -2.72 30.12
C CYS A 294 11.60 -3.33 29.01
N GLY A 295 11.53 -4.65 28.94
CA GLY A 295 10.80 -5.37 27.89
C GLY A 295 9.28 -5.21 27.97
N VAL A 296 8.66 -4.92 26.84
CA VAL A 296 7.23 -4.76 26.66
C VAL A 296 6.77 -5.83 25.69
N ASN A 297 5.98 -6.79 26.18
CA ASN A 297 5.29 -7.74 25.32
C ASN A 297 3.98 -7.09 24.85
N MET A 298 3.99 -6.58 23.63
CA MET A 298 2.84 -5.92 23.03
C MET A 298 1.67 -6.88 22.73
N GLN A 299 1.94 -8.17 22.51
CA GLN A 299 0.91 -9.18 22.22
C GLN A 299 0.20 -9.62 23.50
N GLY A 300 0.96 -9.93 24.56
CA GLY A 300 0.42 -10.36 25.86
C GLY A 300 -0.05 -9.23 26.76
N GLY A 301 0.21 -7.97 26.38
CA GLY A 301 -0.09 -6.79 27.18
C GLY A 301 0.74 -6.72 28.48
N GLU A 302 2.04 -7.01 28.39
CA GLU A 302 2.94 -7.08 29.56
C GLU A 302 4.03 -6.00 29.49
N PRO A 303 4.54 -5.50 30.64
CA PRO A 303 4.15 -5.82 32.02
C PRO A 303 2.70 -5.46 32.35
N ARG A 304 2.06 -6.28 33.19
CA ARG A 304 0.73 -6.00 33.75
C ARG A 304 0.83 -5.07 34.98
N GLY A 305 -0.24 -4.31 35.24
CA GLY A 305 -0.31 -3.35 36.35
C GLY A 305 0.45 -2.05 36.06
N THR A 306 0.92 -1.37 37.10
CA THR A 306 1.67 -0.10 36.97
C THR A 306 3.04 -0.35 36.34
N CYS A 307 3.36 0.32 35.24
CA CYS A 307 4.60 0.10 34.49
C CYS A 307 5.13 1.40 33.88
N TRP A 308 4.40 1.98 32.92
CA TRP A 308 4.78 3.20 32.21
C TRP A 308 5.01 4.38 33.16
N SER A 309 4.20 4.47 34.22
CA SER A 309 4.31 5.53 35.25
C SER A 309 5.64 5.51 36.03
N TYR A 310 6.37 4.39 36.04
CA TYR A 310 7.66 4.28 36.74
C TYR A 310 8.87 4.69 35.91
N LEU A 311 8.73 4.75 34.59
CA LEU A 311 9.83 5.00 33.67
C LEU A 311 10.38 6.43 33.74
N PRO A 312 9.60 7.52 33.88
CA PRO A 312 10.13 8.89 33.86
C PRO A 312 11.21 9.17 34.91
N SER A 313 11.14 8.53 36.07
CA SER A 313 12.05 8.79 37.20
C SER A 313 13.27 7.86 37.23
N ARG A 314 13.52 7.06 36.20
CA ARG A 314 14.55 6.00 36.20
C ARG A 314 15.35 5.99 34.89
N ARG A 315 16.66 5.78 34.99
CA ARG A 315 17.58 5.65 33.86
C ARG A 315 17.53 4.22 33.28
N LEU A 316 16.37 3.82 32.78
CA LEU A 316 16.17 2.53 32.10
C LEU A 316 15.49 2.78 30.75
N SER A 317 15.92 2.05 29.74
CA SER A 317 15.44 2.15 28.36
C SER A 317 14.24 1.23 28.10
N ILE A 318 13.68 1.26 26.90
CA ILE A 318 12.44 0.53 26.56
C ILE A 318 12.75 -0.51 25.49
N GLY A 319 12.35 -1.76 25.71
CA GLY A 319 12.45 -2.82 24.71
C GLY A 319 11.08 -3.23 24.22
N LEU A 320 10.83 -3.18 22.92
CA LEU A 320 9.56 -3.62 22.33
C LEU A 320 9.71 -5.04 21.78
N TRP A 321 8.79 -5.91 22.17
CA TRP A 321 8.58 -7.24 21.60
C TRP A 321 7.08 -7.46 21.38
N GLY A 322 6.70 -8.46 20.58
CA GLY A 322 5.28 -8.78 20.42
C GLY A 322 5.02 -10.19 19.90
N ALA A 323 5.56 -10.53 18.73
CA ALA A 323 5.29 -11.83 18.12
C ALA A 323 6.48 -12.30 17.29
N HIS A 324 6.48 -13.59 16.95
CA HIS A 324 7.60 -14.21 16.24
C HIS A 324 7.59 -14.01 14.72
N SER A 325 6.43 -13.75 14.12
CA SER A 325 6.29 -13.68 12.66
C SER A 325 6.02 -12.28 12.14
N ASN A 326 4.96 -11.62 12.63
CA ASN A 326 4.60 -10.27 12.22
C ASN A 326 4.55 -9.38 13.46
N ASN A 327 5.13 -8.18 13.40
CA ASN A 327 5.06 -7.27 14.55
C ASN A 327 3.64 -6.72 14.78
N MET A 328 3.37 -6.29 16.02
CA MET A 328 2.05 -5.80 16.43
C MET A 328 1.63 -4.49 15.74
N PHE A 329 2.51 -3.75 15.07
CA PHE A 329 2.08 -2.61 14.25
C PHE A 329 1.57 -3.09 12.89
N TRP A 330 2.20 -4.14 12.35
CA TRP A 330 1.96 -4.70 11.03
C TRP A 330 0.76 -5.64 10.98
N GLU A 331 0.66 -6.64 11.86
CA GLU A 331 -0.30 -7.74 11.73
C GLU A 331 -1.77 -7.31 11.73
N SER A 332 -2.14 -6.32 12.55
CA SER A 332 -3.54 -5.89 12.73
C SER A 332 -3.86 -4.54 12.06
N ARG A 333 -3.02 -4.07 11.13
CA ARG A 333 -3.26 -2.84 10.35
C ARG A 333 -4.55 -2.88 9.50
N GLY A 334 -5.14 -4.06 9.32
CA GLY A 334 -6.44 -4.25 8.66
C GLY A 334 -7.66 -3.86 9.51
N GLU A 335 -7.49 -3.40 10.76
CA GLU A 335 -8.58 -3.07 11.68
C GLU A 335 -9.55 -1.98 11.21
N LYS A 336 -9.17 -1.19 10.18
CA LYS A 336 -10.04 -0.18 9.54
C LYS A 336 -10.52 -0.58 8.15
N GLY A 337 -10.17 -1.78 7.68
CA GLY A 337 -10.57 -2.31 6.38
C GLY A 337 -9.45 -3.07 5.68
N SER A 338 -9.81 -4.01 4.82
CA SER A 338 -8.86 -4.90 4.14
C SER A 338 -8.15 -4.30 2.92
N ASN A 339 -8.62 -3.15 2.40
CA ASN A 339 -8.01 -2.44 1.27
C ASN A 339 -6.53 -2.07 1.54
N PRO A 340 -5.59 -2.31 0.61
CA PRO A 340 -4.18 -1.97 0.78
C PRO A 340 -3.92 -0.52 1.20
N ASP A 341 -4.61 0.45 0.59
CA ASP A 341 -4.50 1.88 0.95
C ASP A 341 -4.96 2.14 2.39
N VAL A 342 -6.03 1.47 2.83
CA VAL A 342 -6.57 1.61 4.19
C VAL A 342 -5.61 0.97 5.19
N LYS A 343 -5.07 -0.22 4.89
CA LYS A 343 -4.06 -0.91 5.69
C LYS A 343 -2.81 -0.05 5.89
N GLN A 344 -2.27 0.53 4.82
CA GLN A 344 -1.08 1.38 4.87
C GLN A 344 -1.32 2.67 5.65
N ASN A 345 -2.44 3.36 5.43
CA ASN A 345 -2.83 4.52 6.23
C ASN A 345 -2.98 4.16 7.72
N THR A 346 -3.62 3.04 8.02
CA THR A 346 -3.83 2.56 9.38
C THR A 346 -2.51 2.20 10.07
N TYR A 347 -1.59 1.55 9.35
CA TYR A 347 -0.23 1.28 9.83
C TYR A 347 0.50 2.57 10.23
N LEU A 348 0.49 3.60 9.37
CA LEU A 348 1.11 4.89 9.69
C LEU A 348 0.48 5.54 10.91
N GLN A 349 -0.85 5.50 11.02
CA GLN A 349 -1.58 6.03 12.19
C GLN A 349 -1.24 5.27 13.49
N ARG A 350 -1.06 3.94 13.43
CA ARG A 350 -0.62 3.10 14.56
C ARG A 350 0.75 3.53 15.05
N ILE A 351 1.75 3.57 14.16
CA ILE A 351 3.12 3.93 14.56
C ILE A 351 3.22 5.40 15.00
N GLU A 352 2.54 6.32 14.32
CA GLU A 352 2.55 7.73 14.72
C GLU A 352 1.93 7.93 16.11
N ARG A 353 0.79 7.30 16.39
CA ARG A 353 0.20 7.36 17.74
C ARG A 353 1.08 6.69 18.76
N TYR A 354 1.63 5.51 18.47
CA TYR A 354 2.44 4.76 19.44
C TYR A 354 3.73 5.50 19.81
N PHE A 355 4.40 6.11 18.83
CA PHE A 355 5.67 6.79 19.05
C PHE A 355 5.52 8.28 19.39
N THR A 356 4.65 9.03 18.72
CA THR A 356 4.45 10.47 19.01
C THR A 356 3.44 10.71 20.13
N GLY A 357 2.46 9.83 20.33
CA GLY A 357 1.34 10.00 21.27
C GLY A 357 -0.01 10.07 20.55
N GLY A 358 -1.09 9.84 21.28
CA GLY A 358 -2.44 9.66 20.72
C GLY A 358 -3.02 10.86 19.97
N THR A 359 -2.49 12.07 20.22
CA THR A 359 -2.80 13.31 19.49
C THR A 359 -1.97 13.51 18.23
N ARG A 360 -0.99 12.62 17.97
CA ARG A 360 0.01 12.72 16.90
C ARG A 360 0.82 14.02 16.94
N ASN A 361 0.91 14.69 18.08
CA ASN A 361 1.75 15.87 18.28
C ASN A 361 2.60 15.72 19.56
N PRO A 362 3.94 15.72 19.48
CA PRO A 362 4.78 15.48 20.64
C PRO A 362 4.67 16.58 21.71
N ALA A 363 4.19 17.78 21.36
CA ALA A 363 3.98 18.90 22.29
C ALA A 363 2.68 18.79 23.09
N ASN A 364 1.77 17.89 22.69
CA ASN A 364 0.46 17.70 23.29
C ASN A 364 0.11 16.21 23.49
N CYS A 365 1.06 15.41 23.96
CA CYS A 365 0.76 14.00 24.28
C CYS A 365 -0.21 13.89 25.47
N PRO A 366 -1.13 12.92 25.46
CA PRO A 366 -1.91 12.52 26.63
C PRO A 366 -1.05 12.18 27.85
N SER A 367 -1.67 12.20 29.04
CA SER A 367 -1.02 11.76 30.27
C SER A 367 -0.61 10.29 30.20
N ILE A 368 0.44 9.93 30.94
CA ILE A 368 0.89 8.54 31.06
C ILE A 368 -0.23 7.68 31.65
N VAL A 369 -0.45 6.52 31.04
CA VAL A 369 -1.46 5.54 31.42
C VAL A 369 -0.81 4.16 31.48
N ASP A 370 -1.13 3.39 32.51
CA ASP A 370 -0.60 2.03 32.73
C ASP A 370 -1.48 0.98 32.02
N ARG A 371 -1.50 1.03 30.68
CA ARG A 371 -2.21 0.07 29.83
C ARG A 371 -1.39 -0.22 28.56
N HIS A 372 -1.80 -1.22 27.79
CA HIS A 372 -1.21 -1.51 26.48
C HIS A 372 -2.29 -1.51 25.42
N ALA A 373 -2.05 -0.81 24.32
CA ALA A 373 -2.91 -0.86 23.15
C ALA A 373 -2.11 -0.41 21.92
N CYS A 374 -2.13 -1.21 20.85
CA CYS A 374 -1.52 -0.89 19.57
C CYS A 374 -2.62 -0.89 18.51
N ASN A 375 -3.28 0.25 18.34
CA ASN A 375 -4.30 0.45 17.31
C ASN A 375 -4.29 1.90 16.82
N ALA A 376 -4.87 2.11 15.64
CA ALA A 376 -4.92 3.40 14.99
C ALA A 376 -5.79 4.42 15.73
N ASP A 377 -6.65 4.04 16.68
CA ASP A 377 -7.50 4.97 17.43
C ASP A 377 -7.11 5.09 18.91
N ASN A 378 -5.82 4.87 19.21
CA ASN A 378 -5.30 4.96 20.57
C ASN A 378 -5.07 6.41 21.04
N PHE A 379 -6.15 7.22 21.04
CA PHE A 379 -6.12 8.66 21.31
C PHE A 379 -5.60 9.04 22.71
N ALA A 380 -5.76 8.16 23.69
CA ALA A 380 -5.32 8.38 25.07
C ALA A 380 -3.92 7.79 25.36
N TRP A 381 -3.14 7.43 24.33
CA TRP A 381 -1.77 6.95 24.51
C TRP A 381 -0.76 8.09 24.70
N HIS A 382 0.14 7.96 25.66
CA HIS A 382 1.13 8.99 25.98
C HIS A 382 2.29 9.06 24.96
N GLY A 383 2.53 8.02 24.17
CA GLY A 383 3.58 8.02 23.14
C GLY A 383 4.99 7.82 23.69
N MET A 384 5.86 7.21 22.89
CA MET A 384 7.30 7.07 23.21
C MET A 384 7.99 8.43 23.37
N SER A 385 7.53 9.46 22.66
CA SER A 385 7.99 10.85 22.75
C SER A 385 7.88 11.47 24.15
N THR A 386 7.12 10.86 25.05
CA THR A 386 7.05 11.24 26.47
C THR A 386 8.32 10.86 27.24
N PHE A 387 9.02 9.81 26.82
CA PHE A 387 10.18 9.29 27.56
C PHE A 387 11.53 9.48 26.86
N MET A 388 11.52 9.89 25.60
CA MET A 388 12.73 10.09 24.82
C MET A 388 12.55 11.20 23.81
N THR A 389 13.67 11.78 23.39
CA THR A 389 13.67 12.83 22.39
C THR A 389 13.70 12.27 20.97
N ALA A 390 13.09 13.00 20.03
CA ALA A 390 13.25 12.71 18.61
C ALA A 390 14.71 12.98 18.20
N ARG A 391 15.42 11.95 17.77
CA ARG A 391 16.84 11.99 17.36
C ARG A 391 16.96 12.32 15.87
N SER A 392 18.12 12.83 15.49
CA SER A 392 18.45 13.15 14.10
C SER A 392 19.92 12.82 13.81
N ALA A 393 20.18 12.39 12.59
CA ALA A 393 21.51 12.14 12.04
C ALA A 393 21.92 13.20 10.97
N LEU A 394 21.06 14.19 10.72
CA LEU A 394 21.21 15.23 9.68
C LEU A 394 22.31 16.25 10.02
N SER A 395 23.56 15.82 9.95
CA SER A 395 24.75 16.59 10.41
C SER A 395 26.05 16.32 9.64
N TRP A 396 25.97 15.59 8.51
CA TRP A 396 27.16 15.27 7.72
C TRP A 396 27.70 16.47 6.93
N ASN A 397 28.89 16.30 6.36
CA ASN A 397 29.54 17.31 5.54
C ASN A 397 28.83 17.46 4.18
N LEU A 398 28.15 18.59 3.97
CA LEU A 398 27.44 18.88 2.71
C LEU A 398 28.34 18.93 1.46
N SER A 399 29.65 19.03 1.62
CA SER A 399 30.59 18.94 0.49
C SER A 399 30.83 17.50 0.02
N GLU A 400 30.49 16.50 0.84
CA GLU A 400 30.61 15.08 0.52
C GLU A 400 29.30 14.52 -0.03
N GLU A 401 28.17 14.90 0.58
CA GLU A 401 26.83 14.45 0.19
C GLU A 401 25.79 15.55 0.49
N PRO A 402 24.87 15.86 -0.44
CA PRO A 402 23.81 16.83 -0.20
C PRO A 402 22.70 16.26 0.70
N PHE A 403 21.93 17.14 1.33
CA PHE A 403 20.67 16.73 1.96
C PHE A 403 19.53 16.84 0.95
N ILE A 404 18.85 15.74 0.63
CA ILE A 404 17.70 15.72 -0.29
C ILE A 404 16.62 14.80 0.29
N THR A 405 15.38 15.29 0.32
CA THR A 405 14.20 14.47 0.62
C THR A 405 13.04 14.85 -0.30
N TYR A 406 12.35 13.84 -0.83
CA TYR A 406 11.08 13.97 -1.53
C TYR A 406 9.91 13.42 -0.69
N PHE A 407 10.18 13.07 0.57
CA PHE A 407 9.24 12.50 1.53
C PHE A 407 8.66 11.14 1.09
N ASN A 408 9.44 10.36 0.32
CA ASN A 408 9.06 9.02 -0.11
C ASN A 408 9.22 7.99 1.02
N LEU A 409 8.19 7.17 1.24
CA LEU A 409 8.16 6.10 2.24
C LEU A 409 8.88 4.82 1.81
N GLY A 410 9.20 4.66 0.52
CA GLY A 410 9.80 3.44 -0.03
C GLY A 410 8.78 2.43 -0.59
N ASN A 411 7.53 2.84 -0.80
CA ASN A 411 6.50 2.07 -1.52
C ASN A 411 5.61 2.99 -2.37
N GLY A 412 4.82 2.38 -3.25
CA GLY A 412 3.78 3.09 -3.98
C GLY A 412 2.90 2.22 -4.85
N LYS A 413 1.73 2.76 -5.22
CA LYS A 413 0.81 2.20 -6.22
C LYS A 413 1.27 2.42 -7.67
N TYR A 414 2.31 3.21 -7.83
CA TYR A 414 2.87 3.69 -9.08
C TYR A 414 4.24 4.31 -8.81
N PHE A 415 4.98 4.59 -9.88
CA PHE A 415 6.25 5.31 -9.79
C PHE A 415 6.22 6.62 -10.58
N ASN A 416 6.49 7.74 -9.90
CA ASN A 416 6.70 9.07 -10.46
C ASN A 416 8.18 9.44 -10.41
N LEU A 417 8.64 10.14 -11.44
CA LEU A 417 9.96 10.79 -11.47
C LEU A 417 9.74 12.24 -11.90
N GLU A 418 10.21 13.19 -11.10
CA GLU A 418 10.03 14.63 -11.31
C GLU A 418 8.56 15.05 -11.51
N GLY A 419 7.65 14.44 -10.74
CA GLY A 419 6.21 14.68 -10.80
C GLY A 419 5.51 14.05 -12.01
N LYS A 420 6.20 13.21 -12.79
CA LYS A 420 5.65 12.54 -13.98
C LYS A 420 5.53 11.05 -13.76
N ARG A 421 4.35 10.49 -14.05
CA ARG A 421 4.08 9.05 -14.04
C ARG A 421 4.98 8.31 -15.03
N GLN A 422 5.78 7.39 -14.51
CA GLN A 422 6.65 6.52 -15.29
C GLN A 422 5.98 5.16 -15.55
N ASN A 423 5.34 4.59 -14.53
CA ASN A 423 4.52 3.39 -14.63
C ASN A 423 3.45 3.35 -13.52
N ASN A 424 2.42 2.53 -13.71
CA ASN A 424 1.31 2.35 -12.76
C ASN A 424 1.45 1.04 -11.95
N ASN A 425 2.65 0.47 -11.87
CA ASN A 425 2.87 -0.77 -11.14
C ASN A 425 3.03 -0.48 -9.65
N SER A 426 2.50 -1.37 -8.82
CA SER A 426 2.81 -1.35 -7.39
C SER A 426 4.28 -1.73 -7.17
N TRP A 427 4.91 -1.14 -6.15
CA TRP A 427 6.31 -1.41 -5.83
C TRP A 427 6.62 -1.16 -4.36
N TYR A 428 7.63 -1.88 -3.87
CA TYR A 428 8.22 -1.75 -2.56
C TYR A 428 9.75 -1.88 -2.65
N ASN A 429 10.45 -0.90 -2.10
CA ASN A 429 11.87 -0.96 -1.80
C ASN A 429 12.17 0.06 -0.70
N VAL A 430 12.17 -0.37 0.56
CA VAL A 430 12.38 0.53 1.71
C VAL A 430 13.76 1.20 1.70
N GLY A 431 14.74 0.68 0.97
CA GLY A 431 16.04 1.36 0.76
C GLY A 431 15.90 2.70 0.03
N MET A 432 14.83 2.88 -0.74
CA MET A 432 14.45 4.15 -1.38
C MET A 432 13.65 5.08 -0.47
N GLN A 433 13.44 4.75 0.81
CA GLN A 433 12.85 5.66 1.77
C GLN A 433 13.77 6.87 1.98
N ASP A 434 13.18 8.07 1.93
CA ASP A 434 13.91 9.32 2.12
C ASP A 434 14.19 9.63 3.60
N TYR A 435 14.94 10.69 3.86
CA TYR A 435 14.97 11.30 5.18
C TYR A 435 13.60 11.94 5.48
N LEU A 436 12.87 11.37 6.42
CA LEU A 436 11.53 11.85 6.81
C LEU A 436 11.62 12.86 7.97
N PRO A 437 10.57 13.68 8.22
CA PRO A 437 10.58 14.67 9.29
C PRO A 437 10.93 14.08 10.66
N THR A 438 11.81 14.77 11.39
CA THR A 438 12.25 14.38 12.74
C THR A 438 11.07 14.29 13.70
N TRP A 439 10.12 15.22 13.59
CA TRP A 439 8.90 15.28 14.40
C TRP A 439 7.66 15.07 13.53
N ARG A 440 6.78 14.16 13.95
CA ARG A 440 5.53 13.85 13.26
C ARG A 440 4.35 13.85 14.23
N TRP A 441 3.59 14.94 14.37
CA TRP A 441 3.77 16.27 13.75
C TRP A 441 3.79 17.36 14.80
N TRP A 442 4.88 18.12 14.84
CA TRP A 442 5.04 19.21 15.81
C TRP A 442 4.46 20.51 15.27
N PHE A 443 3.14 20.59 15.33
CA PHE A 443 2.37 21.82 15.13
C PHE A 443 2.34 22.67 16.39
N ALA A 444 2.47 23.99 16.25
CA ALA A 444 2.36 24.94 17.34
C ALA A 444 1.96 26.34 16.84
N SER A 445 1.36 27.15 17.71
CA SER A 445 1.00 28.56 17.52
C SER A 445 2.19 29.52 17.58
N LYS A 446 3.37 29.03 17.96
CA LYS A 446 4.63 29.78 17.97
C LYS A 446 5.82 28.85 17.69
N LEU A 447 6.89 29.41 17.14
CA LEU A 447 8.13 28.68 16.90
C LEU A 447 8.68 28.09 18.22
N LEU A 448 9.04 26.80 18.20
CA LEU A 448 9.44 25.98 19.34
C LEU A 448 8.40 25.92 20.48
N GLY A 449 7.12 26.16 20.19
CA GLY A 449 6.04 25.95 21.16
C GLY A 449 5.94 24.49 21.58
N ASN A 450 6.31 24.18 22.81
CA ASN A 450 6.49 22.80 23.30
C ASN A 450 5.51 22.41 24.41
N LYS A 451 4.47 23.22 24.62
CA LYS A 451 3.40 22.95 25.60
C LYS A 451 2.11 22.60 24.87
N ALA A 452 1.23 21.85 25.53
CA ALA A 452 -0.12 21.57 25.04
C ALA A 452 -0.88 22.86 24.72
N THR A 453 -0.71 23.92 25.53
CA THR A 453 -1.32 25.24 25.31
C THR A 453 -0.80 25.96 24.07
N ASP A 454 0.33 25.54 23.52
CA ASP A 454 0.87 26.09 22.29
C ASP A 454 0.31 25.37 21.05
N VAL A 455 -0.44 24.28 21.18
CA VAL A 455 -1.02 23.54 20.04
C VAL A 455 -2.44 24.04 19.75
N PRO A 456 -2.74 24.53 18.54
CA PRO A 456 -4.10 24.94 18.18
C PRO A 456 -5.10 23.78 18.22
N GLU A 457 -6.32 24.03 18.71
CA GLU A 457 -7.40 23.01 18.75
C GLU A 457 -7.94 22.69 17.34
N ASN A 458 -8.02 23.70 16.47
CA ASN A 458 -8.50 23.59 15.09
C ASN A 458 -7.42 24.13 14.12
N GLY A 459 -6.33 23.38 13.96
CA GLY A 459 -5.19 23.75 13.14
C GLY A 459 -5.08 22.97 11.82
N LEU A 460 -3.88 22.99 11.25
CA LEU A 460 -3.51 22.13 10.13
C LEU A 460 -3.27 20.68 10.60
N ASP A 461 -3.46 19.74 9.69
CA ASP A 461 -3.07 18.32 9.85
C ASP A 461 -2.06 17.94 8.75
N ALA A 462 -1.30 16.88 9.01
CA ALA A 462 -0.33 16.32 8.10
C ALA A 462 -0.49 14.79 8.02
N ASN A 463 -0.49 14.26 6.80
CA ASN A 463 -0.51 12.82 6.56
C ASN A 463 0.36 12.49 5.36
N PHE A 464 0.96 11.31 5.34
CA PHE A 464 1.46 10.76 4.09
C PHE A 464 0.27 10.41 3.17
N THR A 465 0.49 10.52 1.87
CA THR A 465 -0.47 10.14 0.84
C THR A 465 0.23 9.42 -0.30
N TRP A 466 -0.52 8.58 -0.98
CA TRP A 466 -0.15 7.93 -2.24
C TRP A 466 -1.01 8.41 -3.41
N ASP A 467 -1.67 9.57 -3.28
CA ASP A 467 -2.51 10.15 -4.34
C ASP A 467 -1.67 10.76 -5.47
N ASP A 468 -0.56 11.41 -5.11
CA ASP A 468 0.47 11.91 -6.03
C ASP A 468 1.85 11.93 -5.34
N ALA A 469 2.94 12.10 -6.10
CA ALA A 469 4.29 12.27 -5.58
C ALA A 469 5.21 12.97 -6.59
N TYR A 470 6.20 13.74 -6.12
CA TYR A 470 7.25 14.25 -7.01
C TYR A 470 8.25 13.15 -7.41
N PHE A 471 8.58 12.26 -6.48
CA PHE A 471 9.47 11.13 -6.70
C PHE A 471 8.90 9.89 -6.01
N GLY A 472 9.02 8.71 -6.63
CA GLY A 472 8.50 7.47 -6.07
C GLY A 472 6.98 7.42 -6.12
N GLY A 473 6.33 7.08 -5.01
CA GLY A 473 4.87 6.84 -4.98
C GLY A 473 4.16 7.42 -3.76
N SER A 474 4.88 8.12 -2.89
CA SER A 474 4.34 8.74 -1.68
C SER A 474 4.95 10.11 -1.41
N THR A 475 4.20 10.94 -0.69
CA THR A 475 4.59 12.29 -0.26
C THR A 475 3.79 12.69 0.98
N ILE A 476 4.07 13.86 1.56
CA ILE A 476 3.27 14.45 2.65
C ILE A 476 2.23 15.39 2.05
N ARG A 477 1.00 15.30 2.56
CA ARG A 477 -0.08 16.27 2.32
C ARG A 477 -0.42 17.00 3.62
N LEU A 478 -0.42 18.32 3.55
CA LEU A 478 -0.87 19.21 4.61
C LEU A 478 -2.27 19.73 4.29
N THR A 479 -3.19 19.63 5.25
CA THR A 479 -4.59 20.05 5.07
C THR A 479 -5.11 20.90 6.22
N GLY A 480 -6.12 21.73 5.96
CA GLY A 480 -6.84 22.46 7.01
C GLY A 480 -6.90 23.97 6.82
N SER A 481 -7.29 24.69 7.87
CA SER A 481 -7.35 26.16 7.89
C SER A 481 -6.77 26.68 9.19
N THR A 482 -6.03 27.77 9.13
CA THR A 482 -5.45 28.41 10.32
C THR A 482 -5.13 29.87 10.04
N ALA A 483 -5.17 30.72 11.07
CA ALA A 483 -4.75 32.11 10.96
C ALA A 483 -3.23 32.24 11.01
N ASP A 484 -2.57 31.49 11.90
CA ASP A 484 -1.13 31.53 12.16
C ASP A 484 -0.71 30.21 12.86
N GLU A 485 0.19 29.43 12.25
CA GLU A 485 0.66 28.15 12.80
C GLU A 485 2.03 27.74 12.24
N TYR A 486 2.79 26.98 13.02
CA TYR A 486 4.14 26.52 12.71
C TYR A 486 4.17 25.00 12.65
N LEU A 487 4.84 24.43 11.63
CA LEU A 487 5.15 23.01 11.53
C LEU A 487 6.67 22.80 11.58
N HIS A 488 7.17 22.17 12.63
CA HIS A 488 8.60 21.85 12.77
C HIS A 488 8.88 20.52 12.08
N LEU A 489 9.81 20.50 11.11
CA LEU A 489 10.09 19.34 10.28
C LEU A 489 11.39 18.65 10.67
N PHE A 490 12.52 19.34 10.58
CA PHE A 490 13.84 18.73 10.72
C PHE A 490 14.68 19.36 11.82
N LYS A 491 15.27 18.50 12.65
CA LYS A 491 16.41 18.83 13.53
C LYS A 491 17.69 18.57 12.74
N THR A 492 18.55 19.57 12.58
CA THR A 492 19.78 19.46 11.78
C THR A 492 20.98 20.02 12.52
N GLU A 493 22.19 19.76 12.00
CA GLU A 493 23.44 20.41 12.40
C GLU A 493 24.35 20.58 11.18
N TYR A 494 23.81 21.12 10.08
CA TYR A 494 24.58 21.33 8.85
C TYR A 494 25.33 22.67 8.90
N ALA A 495 26.65 22.63 8.78
CA ALA A 495 27.48 23.83 8.63
C ALA A 495 27.23 24.49 7.26
N LEU A 496 26.30 25.45 7.21
CA LEU A 496 25.94 26.17 5.98
C LEU A 496 27.03 27.17 5.59
N LYS A 497 27.16 27.39 4.28
CA LYS A 497 28.10 28.35 3.68
C LYS A 497 27.39 29.23 2.67
N ALA A 498 27.90 30.44 2.50
CA ALA A 498 27.45 31.31 1.43
C ALA A 498 27.56 30.59 0.07
N GLY A 499 26.47 30.58 -0.71
CA GLY A 499 26.36 29.88 -1.99
C GLY A 499 25.71 28.50 -1.94
N ASP A 500 25.50 27.91 -0.77
CA ASP A 500 24.66 26.70 -0.65
C ASP A 500 23.24 27.00 -1.16
N VAL A 501 22.63 26.05 -1.86
CA VAL A 501 21.30 26.22 -2.47
C VAL A 501 20.29 25.38 -1.71
N ILE A 502 19.28 26.05 -1.18
CA ILE A 502 18.12 25.43 -0.54
C ILE A 502 16.98 25.38 -1.55
N THR A 503 16.46 24.18 -1.83
CA THR A 503 15.30 24.02 -2.72
C THR A 503 14.11 23.54 -1.92
N PHE A 504 12.95 24.15 -2.16
CA PHE A 504 11.67 23.69 -1.66
C PHE A 504 10.70 23.54 -2.84
N LYS A 505 10.18 22.33 -3.05
CA LYS A 505 9.15 22.06 -4.06
C LYS A 505 7.84 21.70 -3.38
N TYR A 506 6.74 22.13 -3.97
CA TYR A 506 5.40 21.81 -3.48
C TYR A 506 4.38 21.82 -4.61
N LYS A 507 3.21 21.25 -4.35
CA LYS A 507 2.03 21.34 -5.21
C LYS A 507 0.86 21.85 -4.38
N LEU A 508 0.26 22.96 -4.81
CA LEU A 508 -0.93 23.52 -4.16
C LEU A 508 -2.17 22.90 -4.82
N ALA A 509 -2.62 21.76 -4.32
CA ALA A 509 -3.78 21.05 -4.87
C ALA A 509 -5.12 21.70 -4.52
N GLY A 510 -5.17 22.58 -3.51
CA GLY A 510 -6.38 23.31 -3.13
C GLY A 510 -6.14 24.37 -2.06
N GLY A 511 -7.08 25.30 -1.94
CA GLY A 511 -7.06 26.37 -0.94
C GLY A 511 -6.03 27.47 -1.19
N THR A 512 -5.76 28.25 -0.17
CA THR A 512 -4.79 29.36 -0.17
C THR A 512 -4.06 29.45 1.16
N SER A 513 -2.84 30.00 1.18
CA SER A 513 -2.10 30.33 2.42
C SER A 513 -1.02 31.36 2.10
N ASP A 514 -0.38 31.97 3.10
CA ASP A 514 0.95 32.56 3.00
C ASP A 514 1.91 31.64 3.77
N ILE A 515 2.92 31.09 3.09
CA ILE A 515 3.84 30.11 3.67
C ILE A 515 5.27 30.63 3.58
N ASP A 516 5.96 30.63 4.71
CA ASP A 516 7.39 30.89 4.80
C ASP A 516 8.12 29.62 5.27
N LEU A 517 9.26 29.32 4.66
CA LEU A 517 10.24 28.36 5.14
C LEU A 517 11.10 29.06 6.20
N LEU A 518 11.18 28.47 7.39
CA LEU A 518 11.91 29.01 8.52
C LEU A 518 13.17 28.18 8.79
N LEU A 519 14.31 28.87 8.89
CA LEU A 519 15.60 28.28 9.25
C LEU A 519 16.15 28.98 10.50
N SER A 520 16.64 28.24 11.49
CA SER A 520 17.36 28.83 12.62
C SER A 520 18.72 28.17 12.84
N ALA A 521 19.65 28.91 13.42
CA ALA A 521 21.03 28.47 13.64
C ALA A 521 21.22 27.93 15.07
N LYS A 522 22.19 27.03 15.24
CA LYS A 522 22.60 26.51 16.55
C LYS A 522 23.03 27.65 17.48
N GLY A 523 22.48 27.68 18.69
CA GLY A 523 22.66 28.79 19.65
C GLY A 523 21.76 30.01 19.39
N SER A 524 20.86 29.97 18.42
CA SER A 524 19.86 31.00 18.11
C SER A 524 18.54 30.38 17.64
N GLU A 525 18.20 29.21 18.19
CA GLU A 525 17.10 28.36 17.73
C GLU A 525 15.73 29.07 17.74
N THR A 526 15.53 30.01 18.67
CA THR A 526 14.29 30.79 18.85
C THR A 526 14.13 31.95 17.86
N SER A 527 15.16 32.26 17.06
CA SER A 527 15.16 33.37 16.09
C SER A 527 15.41 32.83 14.68
N ALA A 528 14.34 32.51 13.97
CA ALA A 528 14.42 31.99 12.61
C ALA A 528 14.45 33.08 11.54
N THR A 529 15.15 32.81 10.44
CA THR A 529 15.09 33.57 9.20
C THR A 529 14.00 32.98 8.31
N ALA A 530 13.15 33.84 7.75
CA ALA A 530 12.02 33.45 6.92
C ALA A 530 12.31 33.62 5.43
N TYR A 531 11.96 32.60 4.65
CA TYR A 531 12.07 32.57 3.19
C TYR A 531 10.68 32.34 2.60
N ASN A 532 10.18 33.31 1.83
CA ASN A 532 8.82 33.20 1.29
C ASN A 532 8.70 32.11 0.24
N VAL A 533 7.82 31.13 0.52
CA VAL A 533 7.57 29.98 -0.35
C VAL A 533 6.32 30.22 -1.19
N LEU A 534 5.22 30.58 -0.55
CA LEU A 534 3.91 30.71 -1.17
C LEU A 534 3.18 31.93 -0.60
N LYS A 535 2.35 32.56 -1.44
CA LYS A 535 1.48 33.68 -1.06
C LYS A 535 0.04 33.38 -1.40
N THR A 536 -0.89 34.00 -0.69
CA THR A 536 -2.35 33.83 -0.89
C THR A 536 -2.81 34.20 -2.29
N SER A 537 -2.05 35.03 -3.01
CA SER A 537 -2.31 35.37 -4.43
C SER A 537 -2.04 34.22 -5.40
N GLN A 538 -1.34 33.15 -4.97
CA GLN A 538 -1.07 32.00 -5.81
C GLN A 538 -2.31 31.09 -5.87
N LYS A 539 -2.82 30.85 -7.08
CA LYS A 539 -3.93 29.92 -7.30
C LYS A 539 -3.47 28.47 -7.17
N ALA A 540 -4.38 27.61 -6.71
CA ALA A 540 -4.18 26.18 -6.69
C ALA A 540 -4.10 25.61 -8.12
N ASP A 541 -3.24 24.62 -8.31
CA ASP A 541 -3.04 23.85 -9.54
C ASP A 541 -2.53 22.46 -9.11
N ASP A 542 -3.37 21.45 -9.26
CA ASP A 542 -3.12 20.07 -8.84
C ASP A 542 -2.26 19.28 -9.83
N GLU A 543 -1.84 19.88 -10.93
CA GLU A 543 -0.89 19.28 -11.89
C GLU A 543 0.53 19.84 -11.75
N GLU A 544 0.67 21.08 -11.26
CA GLU A 544 1.96 21.79 -11.24
C GLU A 544 2.74 21.61 -9.93
N TRP A 545 3.96 21.10 -10.04
CA TRP A 545 4.96 21.16 -8.97
C TRP A 545 5.75 22.46 -9.11
N ILE A 546 5.68 23.30 -8.08
CA ILE A 546 6.31 24.62 -8.05
C ILE A 546 7.61 24.54 -7.26
N GLU A 547 8.68 25.11 -7.83
CA GLU A 547 10.01 25.15 -7.23
C GLU A 547 10.33 26.54 -6.67
N LYS A 548 10.89 26.57 -5.46
CA LYS A 548 11.50 27.74 -4.84
C LYS A 548 12.95 27.44 -4.49
N LYS A 549 13.85 28.33 -4.89
CA LYS A 549 15.29 28.22 -4.62
C LYS A 549 15.75 29.43 -3.83
N PHE A 550 16.51 29.18 -2.78
CA PHE A 550 17.12 30.20 -1.94
C PHE A 550 18.63 29.94 -1.88
N VAL A 551 19.42 30.96 -2.18
CA VAL A 551 20.89 30.88 -2.07
C VAL A 551 21.27 31.42 -0.70
N VAL A 552 21.99 30.62 0.08
CA VAL A 552 22.47 31.00 1.40
C VAL A 552 23.40 32.20 1.26
N GLY A 553 23.06 33.28 1.96
CA GLY A 553 23.88 34.50 2.05
C GLY A 553 24.71 34.54 3.34
N THR A 554 25.14 35.75 3.72
CA THR A 554 25.93 35.98 4.95
C THR A 554 25.19 35.65 6.24
N ASP A 555 23.85 35.61 6.21
CA ASP A 555 23.02 35.42 7.40
C ASP A 555 23.17 34.02 8.03
N PHE A 556 23.64 33.03 7.25
CA PHE A 556 23.96 31.66 7.70
C PHE A 556 25.37 31.21 7.33
N ASP A 557 26.22 32.12 6.84
CA ASP A 557 27.59 31.75 6.48
C ASP A 557 28.36 31.30 7.73
N SER A 558 28.91 30.07 7.69
CA SER A 558 29.61 29.43 8.80
C SER A 558 28.77 29.26 10.08
N LYS A 559 27.44 29.19 9.96
CA LYS A 559 26.54 28.79 11.05
C LYS A 559 26.02 27.39 10.82
N ASP A 560 25.84 26.64 11.91
CA ASP A 560 25.18 25.34 11.85
C ASP A 560 23.66 25.52 11.83
N LEU A 561 23.00 25.03 10.79
CA LEU A 561 21.54 24.98 10.71
C LEU A 561 21.01 24.03 11.78
N ALA A 562 20.17 24.54 12.70
CA ALA A 562 19.61 23.77 13.81
C ALA A 562 18.20 23.24 13.54
N LEU A 563 17.35 24.05 12.89
CA LEU A 563 15.94 23.77 12.71
C LEU A 563 15.46 24.17 11.31
N VAL A 564 14.64 23.32 10.72
CA VAL A 564 13.81 23.61 9.54
C VAL A 564 12.34 23.50 9.93
N ALA A 565 11.57 24.57 9.69
CA ALA A 565 10.14 24.61 9.95
C ALA A 565 9.39 25.34 8.82
N LEU A 566 8.07 25.19 8.78
CA LEU A 566 7.16 25.98 7.93
C LEU A 566 6.29 26.87 8.81
N HIS A 567 6.04 28.09 8.36
CA HIS A 567 5.11 29.04 8.99
C HIS A 567 3.95 29.34 8.05
N PHE A 568 2.74 29.03 8.50
CA PHE A 568 1.50 29.22 7.75
C PHE A 568 0.74 30.40 8.31
N LYS A 569 0.35 31.33 7.44
CA LYS A 569 -0.52 32.46 7.76
C LYS A 569 -1.70 32.47 6.80
N ASN A 570 -2.87 32.88 7.27
CA ASN A 570 -4.07 33.03 6.44
C ASN A 570 -4.44 31.77 5.62
N ALA A 571 -4.19 30.57 6.15
CA ALA A 571 -4.50 29.32 5.48
C ALA A 571 -6.01 29.08 5.46
N LYS A 572 -6.57 28.85 4.27
CA LYS A 572 -8.00 28.57 4.06
C LYS A 572 -8.15 27.34 3.17
N ASN A 573 -8.76 26.28 3.71
CA ASN A 573 -8.99 25.01 3.04
C ASN A 573 -7.73 24.50 2.32
N LEU A 574 -6.56 24.69 2.94
CA LEU A 574 -5.28 24.37 2.36
C LEU A 574 -5.23 22.88 2.04
N SER A 575 -4.66 22.54 0.88
CA SER A 575 -4.26 21.20 0.50
C SER A 575 -2.93 21.30 -0.24
N LEU A 576 -1.83 21.12 0.48
CA LEU A 576 -0.47 21.29 -0.03
C LEU A 576 0.28 19.96 0.01
N LEU A 577 0.84 19.52 -1.13
CA LEU A 577 1.74 18.37 -1.18
C LEU A 577 3.20 18.85 -1.16
N LEU A 578 4.07 18.18 -0.41
CA LEU A 578 5.48 18.52 -0.28
C LEU A 578 6.35 17.73 -1.26
N GLY A 579 6.92 18.39 -2.26
CA GLY A 579 7.63 17.72 -3.34
C GLY A 579 9.11 17.49 -3.07
N GLU A 580 9.79 18.44 -2.44
CA GLU A 580 11.22 18.38 -2.16
C GLU A 580 11.58 19.35 -1.02
N PHE A 581 12.47 18.94 -0.12
CA PHE A 581 13.34 19.87 0.60
C PHE A 581 14.79 19.41 0.41
N SER A 582 15.66 20.31 -0.03
CA SER A 582 17.08 19.98 -0.22
C SER A 582 18.02 21.11 0.15
N ILE A 583 19.24 20.74 0.54
CA ILE A 583 20.39 21.63 0.75
C ILE A 583 21.55 21.06 -0.05
N VAL A 584 21.96 21.76 -1.11
CA VAL A 584 22.97 21.32 -2.05
C VAL A 584 24.13 22.31 -2.08
N ARG A 585 25.35 21.82 -1.89
CA ARG A 585 26.58 22.59 -2.03
C ARG A 585 27.23 22.33 -3.38
N GLY A 586 27.12 23.29 -4.29
CA GLY A 586 27.71 23.18 -5.62
C GLY A 586 27.06 22.08 -6.47
N THR A 587 27.87 21.31 -7.19
CA THR A 587 27.43 20.23 -8.08
C THR A 587 28.25 18.97 -7.82
N SER A 588 27.62 17.81 -7.93
CA SER A 588 28.28 16.52 -7.80
C SER A 588 28.80 16.03 -9.15
N ALA A 589 29.91 15.30 -9.13
CA ALA A 589 30.42 14.66 -10.34
C ALA A 589 29.53 13.49 -10.75
N ALA A 590 29.39 13.28 -12.07
CA ALA A 590 28.69 12.11 -12.60
C ALA A 590 29.40 10.82 -12.16
N PRO A 591 28.65 9.78 -11.72
CA PRO A 591 29.22 8.48 -11.43
C PRO A 591 29.76 7.78 -12.69
N ALA A 592 30.59 6.75 -12.46
CA ALA A 592 30.91 5.80 -13.53
C ALA A 592 29.67 5.01 -13.97
N ALA A 593 29.70 4.44 -15.18
CA ALA A 593 28.66 3.50 -15.60
C ALA A 593 28.79 2.20 -14.77
N PRO A 594 27.66 1.60 -14.32
CA PRO A 594 27.70 0.30 -13.66
C PRO A 594 28.29 -0.79 -14.54
N VAL A 595 28.85 -1.83 -13.92
CA VAL A 595 29.32 -3.04 -14.61
C VAL A 595 28.42 -4.20 -14.22
N ILE A 596 27.54 -4.61 -15.13
CA ILE A 596 26.62 -5.72 -14.90
C ILE A 596 27.40 -7.03 -14.74
N THR A 597 27.09 -7.78 -13.68
CA THR A 597 27.74 -9.05 -13.36
C THR A 597 26.81 -10.24 -13.52
N SER A 598 25.50 -10.05 -13.39
CA SER A 598 24.51 -11.12 -13.56
C SER A 598 23.14 -10.56 -13.93
N SER A 599 22.37 -11.30 -14.72
CA SER A 599 20.97 -11.03 -15.03
C SER A 599 20.21 -12.34 -15.19
N ASP A 600 19.03 -12.45 -14.58
CA ASP A 600 18.15 -13.61 -14.71
C ASP A 600 16.74 -13.14 -15.10
N MET A 601 16.16 -13.72 -16.15
CA MET A 601 14.72 -13.64 -16.42
C MET A 601 14.02 -14.69 -15.53
N LEU A 602 12.97 -14.29 -14.81
CA LEU A 602 12.42 -15.07 -13.70
C LEU A 602 10.99 -15.56 -13.97
N TYR A 603 10.18 -14.78 -14.68
CA TYR A 603 8.81 -15.13 -14.98
C TYR A 603 8.29 -14.37 -16.19
N ASN A 604 7.26 -14.91 -16.83
CA ASN A 604 6.62 -14.33 -18.00
C ASN A 604 5.13 -14.68 -17.99
N SER A 605 4.27 -13.67 -18.02
CA SER A 605 2.81 -13.83 -18.10
C SER A 605 2.15 -12.68 -18.85
N TYR A 606 0.82 -12.71 -18.92
CA TYR A 606 0.02 -11.64 -19.52
C TYR A 606 0.28 -10.29 -18.83
N ALA A 607 0.64 -10.33 -17.55
CA ALA A 607 0.93 -9.14 -16.75
C ALA A 607 2.31 -8.55 -17.10
N GLY A 608 3.26 -9.33 -17.64
CA GLY A 608 4.61 -8.86 -18.02
C GLY A 608 5.68 -9.88 -17.66
N MET A 609 6.94 -9.46 -17.75
CA MET A 609 8.09 -10.30 -17.38
C MET A 609 8.70 -9.83 -16.06
N ASP A 610 9.10 -10.78 -15.21
CA ASP A 610 9.88 -10.50 -14.01
C ASP A 610 11.35 -10.83 -14.27
N ALA A 611 12.26 -10.06 -13.70
CA ALA A 611 13.69 -10.27 -13.84
C ALA A 611 14.47 -9.75 -12.63
N LYS A 612 15.75 -10.14 -12.52
CA LYS A 612 16.70 -9.50 -11.61
C LYS A 612 18.00 -9.15 -12.34
N LEU A 613 18.65 -8.10 -11.84
CA LEU A 613 19.93 -7.60 -12.33
C LEU A 613 20.87 -7.35 -11.16
N ILE A 614 22.14 -7.71 -11.31
CA ILE A 614 23.19 -7.48 -10.33
C ILE A 614 24.37 -6.84 -11.06
N TRP A 615 24.97 -5.83 -10.44
CA TRP A 615 26.11 -5.10 -10.97
C TRP A 615 27.10 -4.76 -9.87
N ASN A 616 28.23 -4.19 -10.28
CA ASN A 616 29.19 -3.54 -9.41
C ASN A 616 29.50 -2.13 -9.92
N MET A 617 29.99 -1.28 -9.03
CA MET A 617 30.58 0.00 -9.39
C MET A 617 32.10 -0.10 -9.35
N GLU A 618 32.78 0.57 -10.29
CA GLU A 618 34.24 0.69 -10.25
C GLU A 618 34.63 1.40 -8.94
N ASN A 619 35.45 0.72 -8.13
CA ASN A 619 35.90 1.21 -6.84
C ASN A 619 37.27 0.61 -6.49
N ASN A 620 37.92 1.15 -5.46
CA ASN A 620 39.26 0.77 -5.01
C ASN A 620 39.29 0.18 -3.59
N LYS A 621 38.13 -0.25 -3.05
CA LYS A 621 38.07 -0.88 -1.73
C LYS A 621 38.63 -2.30 -1.79
N ALA A 622 39.16 -2.78 -0.67
CA ALA A 622 39.55 -4.17 -0.56
C ALA A 622 38.32 -5.10 -0.65
N VAL A 623 38.52 -6.36 -1.05
CA VAL A 623 37.42 -7.32 -1.24
C VAL A 623 36.63 -7.61 0.03
N ASP A 624 37.25 -7.44 1.20
CA ASP A 624 36.66 -7.62 2.53
C ASP A 624 36.22 -6.29 3.18
N GLU A 625 36.23 -5.18 2.42
CA GLU A 625 35.75 -3.87 2.87
C GLU A 625 34.46 -3.47 2.13
N PRO A 626 33.47 -2.86 2.82
CA PRO A 626 32.29 -2.34 2.15
C PRO A 626 32.65 -1.13 1.28
N CYS A 627 32.05 -1.07 0.10
CA CYS A 627 32.01 0.13 -0.73
C CYS A 627 30.60 0.72 -0.66
N TYR A 628 30.50 1.96 -0.18
CA TYR A 628 29.24 2.68 -0.07
C TYR A 628 28.97 3.48 -1.35
N ASN A 629 27.71 3.83 -1.60
CA ASN A 629 27.31 4.60 -2.77
C ASN A 629 28.03 5.96 -2.85
N ILE A 630 28.29 6.60 -1.71
CA ILE A 630 29.05 7.86 -1.64
C ILE A 630 30.50 7.70 -2.11
N ASP A 631 31.15 6.54 -1.89
CA ASP A 631 32.54 6.29 -2.34
C ASP A 631 32.65 6.32 -3.87
N VAL A 632 31.55 6.00 -4.57
CA VAL A 632 31.44 5.97 -6.04
C VAL A 632 30.57 7.09 -6.59
N LYS A 633 30.29 8.10 -5.76
CA LYS A 633 29.57 9.34 -6.12
C LYS A 633 28.12 9.13 -6.56
N THR A 634 27.50 8.04 -6.11
CA THR A 634 26.14 7.64 -6.48
C THR A 634 25.16 7.93 -5.34
N SER A 635 23.96 8.42 -5.65
CA SER A 635 22.83 8.49 -4.71
C SER A 635 22.00 7.21 -4.74
N TYR A 636 21.53 6.83 -5.92
CA TYR A 636 20.76 5.62 -6.18
C TYR A 636 20.91 5.18 -7.65
N PHE A 637 20.32 4.05 -8.01
CA PHE A 637 20.33 3.48 -9.35
C PHE A 637 18.93 3.49 -9.98
N LYS A 638 18.87 3.74 -11.29
CA LYS A 638 17.66 3.60 -12.10
C LYS A 638 17.70 2.28 -12.87
N LEU A 639 16.60 1.55 -12.84
CA LEU A 639 16.44 0.24 -13.47
C LEU A 639 15.62 0.38 -14.75
N TYR A 640 16.20 -0.02 -15.88
CA TYR A 640 15.59 0.07 -17.19
C TYR A 640 15.38 -1.29 -17.82
N ALA A 641 14.32 -1.44 -18.60
CA ALA A 641 14.15 -2.58 -19.49
C ALA A 641 13.87 -2.08 -20.91
N GLN A 642 14.24 -2.88 -21.91
CA GLN A 642 13.96 -2.56 -23.30
C GLN A 642 13.63 -3.82 -24.08
N GLU A 643 12.42 -3.88 -24.63
CA GLU A 643 12.03 -4.85 -25.66
C GLU A 643 12.79 -4.55 -26.97
N GLU A 644 13.17 -5.61 -27.68
CA GLU A 644 13.87 -5.48 -28.97
C GLU A 644 13.09 -4.59 -29.95
N GLY A 645 13.71 -3.49 -30.40
CA GLY A 645 13.09 -2.52 -31.31
C GLY A 645 12.15 -1.48 -30.68
N GLN A 646 11.96 -1.49 -29.35
CA GLN A 646 11.14 -0.51 -28.62
C GLN A 646 12.00 0.51 -27.86
N GLU A 647 11.39 1.57 -27.35
CA GLU A 647 12.06 2.53 -26.46
C GLU A 647 12.28 1.93 -25.05
N PRO A 648 13.37 2.28 -24.34
CA PRO A 648 13.57 1.90 -22.95
C PRO A 648 12.46 2.39 -22.02
N VAL A 649 12.12 1.58 -21.02
CA VAL A 649 11.17 1.93 -19.95
C VAL A 649 11.87 1.90 -18.59
N LEU A 650 11.54 2.86 -17.72
CA LEU A 650 11.99 2.85 -16.33
C LEU A 650 11.09 1.91 -15.50
N CYS A 651 11.69 0.86 -14.96
CA CYS A 651 10.99 -0.15 -14.16
C CYS A 651 11.04 0.15 -12.65
N GLY A 652 12.05 0.88 -12.17
CA GLY A 652 12.14 1.23 -10.75
C GLY A 652 13.49 1.84 -10.36
N THR A 653 13.71 1.97 -9.06
CA THR A 653 14.95 2.51 -8.48
C THR A 653 15.38 1.72 -7.25
N THR A 654 16.68 1.73 -6.95
CA THR A 654 17.25 1.04 -5.78
C THR A 654 18.53 1.69 -5.30
N THR A 655 18.81 1.61 -3.99
CA THR A 655 20.13 1.98 -3.41
C THR A 655 21.12 0.83 -3.47
N SER A 656 20.64 -0.41 -3.57
CA SER A 656 21.47 -1.61 -3.67
C SER A 656 22.15 -1.70 -5.04
N TRP A 657 23.21 -2.52 -5.13
CA TRP A 657 23.83 -2.92 -6.40
C TRP A 657 23.16 -4.16 -7.03
N ALA A 658 21.90 -4.37 -6.67
CA ALA A 658 21.01 -5.34 -7.24
C ALA A 658 19.59 -4.77 -7.33
N GLY A 659 18.84 -5.20 -8.34
CA GLY A 659 17.51 -4.68 -8.64
C GLY A 659 16.57 -5.77 -9.13
N MET A 660 15.33 -5.73 -8.63
CA MET A 660 14.21 -6.53 -9.13
C MET A 660 13.41 -5.73 -10.15
N PHE A 661 12.96 -6.42 -11.19
CA PHE A 661 12.06 -5.91 -12.22
C PHE A 661 10.78 -6.72 -12.13
N PHE A 662 9.67 -6.06 -11.86
CA PHE A 662 8.35 -6.69 -11.83
C PHE A 662 7.53 -6.15 -13.00
N SER A 663 6.94 -7.06 -13.79
CA SER A 663 6.11 -6.71 -14.95
C SER A 663 6.75 -5.69 -15.87
N ILE A 664 7.87 -6.09 -16.45
CA ILE A 664 8.41 -5.41 -17.61
C ILE A 664 7.34 -5.41 -18.70
N PRO A 665 6.88 -4.23 -19.15
CA PRO A 665 5.88 -4.14 -20.20
C PRO A 665 6.50 -4.56 -21.53
N VAL A 666 5.79 -5.43 -22.25
CA VAL A 666 6.18 -5.92 -23.58
C VAL A 666 4.96 -5.92 -24.49
N THR A 667 5.18 -5.59 -25.76
CA THR A 667 4.16 -5.64 -26.82
C THR A 667 3.95 -7.05 -27.35
N ASN A 668 4.97 -7.91 -27.20
CA ASN A 668 4.94 -9.32 -27.56
C ASN A 668 5.55 -10.16 -26.44
N LYS A 669 4.82 -11.15 -25.93
CA LYS A 669 5.21 -12.01 -24.80
C LYS A 669 6.38 -12.96 -25.09
N ALA A 670 6.71 -13.16 -26.36
CA ALA A 670 7.89 -13.90 -26.81
C ALA A 670 9.08 -12.99 -27.16
N ALA A 671 8.93 -11.66 -27.06
CA ALA A 671 9.99 -10.74 -27.42
C ALA A 671 11.19 -10.87 -26.48
N LYS A 672 12.39 -10.64 -27.02
CA LYS A 672 13.59 -10.54 -26.19
C LYS A 672 13.63 -9.18 -25.51
N VAL A 673 14.16 -9.17 -24.29
CA VAL A 673 14.31 -7.97 -23.47
C VAL A 673 15.75 -7.87 -22.99
N ARG A 674 16.34 -6.68 -23.08
CA ARG A 674 17.59 -6.36 -22.36
C ARG A 674 17.28 -5.54 -21.11
N LEU A 675 18.04 -5.81 -20.05
CA LEU A 675 17.95 -5.12 -18.78
C LEU A 675 19.07 -4.09 -18.70
N GLY A 676 18.79 -2.96 -18.09
CA GLY A 676 19.73 -1.85 -17.98
C GLY A 676 19.73 -1.22 -16.61
N VAL A 677 20.87 -0.63 -16.26
CA VAL A 677 21.05 0.12 -15.02
C VAL A 677 21.96 1.32 -15.23
N SER A 678 21.61 2.43 -14.58
CA SER A 678 22.46 3.63 -14.51
C SER A 678 22.59 4.10 -13.08
N ALA A 679 23.66 4.84 -12.81
CA ALA A 679 23.95 5.43 -11.50
C ALA A 679 23.63 6.93 -11.53
N VAL A 680 22.87 7.40 -10.54
CA VAL A 680 22.49 8.81 -10.39
C VAL A 680 23.47 9.50 -9.45
N ALA A 681 23.96 10.69 -9.82
CA ALA A 681 24.90 11.46 -9.01
C ALA A 681 24.32 11.84 -7.64
N LEU A 682 25.19 12.15 -6.67
CA LEU A 682 24.79 12.55 -5.32
C LEU A 682 23.82 13.75 -5.27
N ASP A 683 23.99 14.74 -6.16
CA ASP A 683 23.06 15.90 -6.28
C ASP A 683 21.81 15.62 -7.12
N GLN A 684 21.74 14.40 -7.70
CA GLN A 684 20.69 13.89 -8.55
C GLN A 684 20.45 14.75 -9.81
N LYS A 685 21.46 15.51 -10.25
CA LYS A 685 21.38 16.36 -11.47
C LYS A 685 22.02 15.73 -12.69
N SER A 686 22.82 14.69 -12.51
CA SER A 686 23.44 13.94 -13.59
C SER A 686 23.36 12.43 -13.36
N GLU A 687 23.55 11.67 -14.43
CA GLU A 687 23.39 10.23 -14.49
C GLU A 687 24.49 9.66 -15.38
N SER A 688 24.99 8.47 -15.05
CA SER A 688 25.94 7.75 -15.90
C SER A 688 25.25 7.21 -17.17
N GLN A 689 26.05 6.71 -18.12
CA GLN A 689 25.48 5.96 -19.24
C GLN A 689 24.79 4.69 -18.72
N ILE A 690 23.67 4.31 -19.36
CA ILE A 690 22.98 3.06 -19.03
C ILE A 690 23.87 1.89 -19.45
N ALA A 691 24.26 1.06 -18.50
CA ALA A 691 24.85 -0.25 -18.76
C ALA A 691 23.73 -1.22 -19.15
N TRP A 692 23.90 -1.96 -20.24
CA TRP A 692 22.90 -2.87 -20.76
C TRP A 692 23.42 -4.31 -20.77
N THR A 693 22.53 -5.27 -20.53
CA THR A 693 22.75 -6.66 -20.91
C THR A 693 22.63 -6.83 -22.42
N GLU A 694 23.05 -7.98 -22.93
CA GLU A 694 22.53 -8.49 -24.20
C GLU A 694 21.01 -8.74 -24.10
N TYR A 695 20.34 -8.87 -25.25
CA TYR A 695 18.93 -9.22 -25.30
C TYR A 695 18.69 -10.65 -24.78
N ASN A 696 17.97 -10.76 -23.67
CA ASN A 696 17.62 -12.03 -23.04
C ASN A 696 16.35 -12.61 -23.65
N THR A 697 16.34 -13.93 -23.84
CA THR A 697 15.12 -14.67 -24.15
C THR A 697 14.26 -14.75 -22.88
N PRO A 698 12.94 -14.54 -22.96
CA PRO A 698 12.07 -14.69 -21.79
C PRO A 698 12.01 -16.14 -21.32
N THR A 699 11.61 -16.33 -20.06
CA THR A 699 11.24 -17.65 -19.56
C THR A 699 9.97 -18.16 -20.26
N SER A 700 9.68 -19.45 -20.06
CA SER A 700 8.41 -20.05 -20.49
C SER A 700 7.23 -19.20 -19.98
N TYR A 701 6.28 -18.97 -20.88
CA TYR A 701 5.08 -18.22 -20.57
C TYR A 701 4.17 -19.02 -19.63
N THR A 702 3.70 -18.39 -18.56
CA THR A 702 2.73 -18.95 -17.62
C THR A 702 1.36 -18.36 -17.94
N LEU A 703 0.44 -19.23 -18.37
CA LEU A 703 -0.93 -18.87 -18.68
C LEU A 703 -1.72 -18.55 -17.41
N SER A 704 -2.57 -17.53 -17.46
CA SER A 704 -3.65 -17.37 -16.50
C SER A 704 -4.96 -17.92 -17.07
N ASP A 705 -5.66 -18.72 -16.25
CA ASP A 705 -6.97 -19.27 -16.59
C ASP A 705 -8.14 -18.36 -16.13
N ASP A 706 -7.82 -17.16 -15.65
CA ASP A 706 -8.78 -16.17 -15.18
C ASP A 706 -9.67 -15.67 -16.33
N ILE A 707 -10.93 -15.41 -16.01
CA ILE A 707 -11.94 -14.96 -16.98
C ILE A 707 -12.50 -13.60 -16.59
N GLN A 708 -13.04 -12.89 -17.58
CA GLN A 708 -13.63 -11.57 -17.43
C GLN A 708 -14.91 -11.42 -18.24
N ILE A 709 -15.73 -10.45 -17.83
CA ILE A 709 -16.91 -9.97 -18.53
C ILE A 709 -16.89 -8.45 -18.59
N ASP A 710 -17.30 -7.88 -19.72
CA ASP A 710 -17.24 -6.43 -19.99
C ASP A 710 -18.34 -5.62 -19.28
N LYS A 711 -19.35 -6.29 -18.71
CA LYS A 711 -20.51 -5.67 -18.04
C LYS A 711 -20.88 -6.41 -16.76
N THR A 712 -21.10 -5.65 -15.69
CA THR A 712 -21.55 -6.16 -14.38
C THR A 712 -23.06 -6.15 -14.21
N THR A 713 -23.78 -5.41 -15.06
CA THR A 713 -25.24 -5.35 -15.07
C THR A 713 -25.69 -5.30 -16.52
N ILE A 714 -26.45 -6.30 -16.94
CA ILE A 714 -26.84 -6.51 -18.33
C ILE A 714 -28.38 -6.45 -18.41
N LYS A 715 -28.90 -5.82 -19.46
CA LYS A 715 -30.34 -5.68 -19.72
C LYS A 715 -30.83 -6.67 -20.78
N PRO A 716 -32.14 -6.96 -20.82
CA PRO A 716 -32.75 -7.76 -21.88
C PRO A 716 -32.33 -7.27 -23.27
N GLY A 717 -31.80 -8.21 -24.07
CA GLY A 717 -31.32 -7.96 -25.43
C GLY A 717 -30.01 -7.15 -25.53
N GLU A 718 -29.35 -6.87 -24.41
CA GLU A 718 -28.11 -6.08 -24.40
C GLU A 718 -26.89 -6.94 -24.74
N LYS A 719 -26.07 -6.47 -25.69
CA LYS A 719 -24.79 -7.08 -26.06
C LYS A 719 -23.80 -7.07 -24.89
N PHE A 720 -23.09 -8.18 -24.68
CA PHE A 720 -21.97 -8.29 -23.75
C PHE A 720 -20.91 -9.29 -24.26
N THR A 721 -19.72 -9.20 -23.69
CA THR A 721 -18.52 -9.94 -24.07
C THR A 721 -17.93 -10.65 -22.87
N MET A 722 -17.57 -11.92 -23.04
CA MET A 722 -16.85 -12.72 -22.05
C MET A 722 -15.55 -13.22 -22.66
N GLY A 723 -14.50 -13.37 -21.87
CA GLY A 723 -13.25 -13.93 -22.37
C GLY A 723 -12.24 -14.22 -21.29
N TYR A 724 -11.13 -14.85 -21.67
CA TYR A 724 -9.97 -14.95 -20.79
C TYR A 724 -9.38 -13.55 -20.52
N VAL A 725 -8.83 -13.37 -19.32
CA VAL A 725 -7.99 -12.20 -18.99
C VAL A 725 -6.67 -12.28 -19.76
N ASP A 726 -6.14 -13.49 -19.93
CA ASP A 726 -4.91 -13.75 -20.66
C ASP A 726 -5.18 -13.88 -22.18
N PRO A 727 -4.69 -12.95 -23.03
CA PRO A 727 -4.90 -13.00 -24.48
C PRO A 727 -4.12 -14.14 -25.16
N GLU A 728 -3.13 -14.73 -24.48
CA GLU A 728 -2.33 -15.85 -25.01
C GLU A 728 -2.99 -17.21 -24.77
N HIS A 729 -4.11 -17.27 -24.05
CA HIS A 729 -4.87 -18.50 -23.82
C HIS A 729 -5.30 -19.17 -25.14
N LYS A 730 -5.49 -20.49 -25.14
CA LYS A 730 -6.10 -21.21 -26.27
C LYS A 730 -7.61 -20.92 -26.34
N ASP A 731 -8.21 -21.20 -27.49
CA ASP A 731 -9.66 -21.13 -27.62
C ASP A 731 -10.34 -22.10 -26.65
N ALA A 732 -11.48 -21.70 -26.12
CA ALA A 732 -12.33 -22.52 -25.26
C ALA A 732 -13.78 -22.49 -25.78
N ALA A 733 -14.55 -23.50 -25.41
CA ALA A 733 -16.00 -23.52 -25.63
C ALA A 733 -16.71 -22.86 -24.45
N TRP A 734 -17.50 -21.83 -24.75
CA TRP A 734 -18.26 -21.04 -23.80
C TRP A 734 -19.74 -21.38 -23.96
N GLU A 735 -20.40 -21.75 -22.88
CA GLU A 735 -21.81 -22.10 -22.86
C GLU A 735 -22.51 -21.38 -21.70
N LEU A 736 -23.63 -20.71 -21.96
CA LEU A 736 -24.48 -20.13 -20.91
C LEU A 736 -25.71 -21.01 -20.72
N LEU A 737 -25.96 -21.39 -19.47
CA LEU A 737 -27.08 -22.22 -19.06
C LEU A 737 -28.10 -21.39 -18.26
N ASP A 738 -29.38 -21.58 -18.56
CA ASP A 738 -30.49 -21.06 -17.73
C ASP A 738 -30.62 -21.83 -16.40
N GLU A 739 -31.61 -21.47 -15.59
CA GLU A 739 -31.79 -22.03 -14.24
C GLU A 739 -32.18 -23.53 -14.28
N GLU A 740 -32.91 -23.93 -15.33
CA GLU A 740 -33.28 -25.31 -15.66
C GLU A 740 -32.11 -26.13 -16.26
N GLY A 741 -31.00 -25.47 -16.61
CA GLY A 741 -29.80 -26.09 -17.17
C GLY A 741 -29.80 -26.23 -18.70
N ASN A 742 -30.70 -25.54 -19.42
CA ASN A 742 -30.70 -25.50 -20.88
C ASN A 742 -29.69 -24.49 -21.40
N SER A 743 -29.02 -24.86 -22.50
CA SER A 743 -28.08 -23.99 -23.21
C SER A 743 -28.82 -22.86 -23.94
N VAL A 744 -28.60 -21.61 -23.52
CA VAL A 744 -29.19 -20.41 -24.15
C VAL A 744 -28.20 -19.66 -25.04
N TYR A 745 -26.90 -19.96 -24.90
CA TYR A 745 -25.84 -19.45 -25.75
C TYR A 745 -24.69 -20.45 -25.82
N SER A 746 -24.06 -20.57 -26.99
CA SER A 746 -22.79 -21.27 -27.15
C SER A 746 -21.86 -20.51 -28.10
N GLY A 747 -20.57 -20.54 -27.82
CA GLY A 747 -19.53 -19.90 -28.62
C GLY A 747 -18.19 -20.59 -28.44
N ASN A 748 -17.23 -20.31 -29.32
CA ASN A 748 -15.87 -20.82 -29.23
C ASN A 748 -14.86 -19.71 -29.53
N GLY A 749 -13.80 -19.62 -28.70
CA GLY A 749 -12.73 -18.64 -28.86
C GLY A 749 -12.07 -18.30 -27.53
N LYS A 750 -11.06 -17.41 -27.56
CA LYS A 750 -10.49 -16.79 -26.35
C LYS A 750 -11.44 -15.76 -25.72
N THR A 751 -12.24 -15.15 -26.57
CA THR A 751 -13.25 -14.15 -26.25
C THR A 751 -14.47 -14.45 -27.11
N VAL A 752 -15.65 -14.41 -26.51
CA VAL A 752 -16.94 -14.63 -27.15
C VAL A 752 -17.87 -13.45 -26.86
N THR A 753 -18.68 -13.10 -27.85
CA THR A 753 -19.64 -11.99 -27.75
C THR A 753 -21.06 -12.53 -27.96
N VAL A 754 -21.97 -12.16 -27.07
CA VAL A 754 -23.41 -12.46 -27.19
C VAL A 754 -24.06 -11.27 -27.90
N GLU A 755 -24.03 -11.27 -29.24
CA GLU A 755 -24.35 -10.10 -30.07
C GLU A 755 -25.76 -9.54 -29.85
N ASN A 756 -26.75 -10.41 -29.63
CA ASN A 756 -28.14 -10.01 -29.41
C ASN A 756 -28.55 -10.02 -27.93
N GLY A 757 -27.59 -10.19 -27.00
CA GLY A 757 -27.87 -10.38 -25.58
C GLY A 757 -28.75 -11.60 -25.28
N LEU A 758 -29.31 -11.62 -24.07
CA LEU A 758 -30.30 -12.59 -23.61
C LEU A 758 -31.56 -11.81 -23.19
N GLU A 759 -32.75 -12.32 -23.53
CA GLU A 759 -34.02 -11.60 -23.30
C GLU A 759 -34.61 -11.82 -21.90
N ASN A 760 -34.47 -13.04 -21.36
CA ASN A 760 -35.11 -13.38 -20.09
C ASN A 760 -34.31 -12.81 -18.91
N ILE A 761 -35.02 -12.23 -17.95
CA ILE A 761 -34.44 -11.82 -16.66
C ILE A 761 -34.09 -13.07 -15.88
N GLY A 762 -32.91 -13.08 -15.26
CA GLY A 762 -32.46 -14.22 -14.46
C GLY A 762 -30.96 -14.31 -14.30
N SER A 763 -30.54 -15.37 -13.62
CA SER A 763 -29.13 -15.67 -13.33
C SER A 763 -28.67 -16.88 -14.16
N TYR A 764 -27.61 -16.70 -14.94
CA TYR A 764 -27.12 -17.69 -15.90
C TYR A 764 -25.78 -18.25 -15.47
N THR A 765 -25.63 -19.57 -15.57
CA THR A 765 -24.38 -20.28 -15.26
C THR A 765 -23.50 -20.29 -16.50
N LEU A 766 -22.25 -19.84 -16.37
CA LEU A 766 -21.25 -20.04 -17.42
C LEU A 766 -20.58 -21.40 -17.24
N LYS A 767 -20.67 -22.24 -18.27
CA LYS A 767 -19.90 -23.47 -18.41
C LYS A 767 -18.80 -23.26 -19.46
N LEU A 768 -17.56 -23.34 -19.01
CA LEU A 768 -16.37 -23.09 -19.80
C LEU A 768 -15.58 -24.40 -19.96
N THR A 769 -15.45 -24.88 -21.19
CA THR A 769 -14.62 -26.05 -21.51
C THR A 769 -13.35 -25.58 -22.22
N GLY A 770 -12.22 -25.66 -21.55
CA GLY A 770 -10.95 -25.14 -22.06
C GLY A 770 -9.74 -25.75 -21.37
N ASP A 771 -8.55 -25.41 -21.87
CA ASP A 771 -7.27 -25.81 -21.27
C ASP A 771 -7.13 -25.20 -19.87
N VAL A 772 -6.75 -26.01 -18.89
CA VAL A 772 -6.38 -25.61 -17.54
C VAL A 772 -5.13 -26.39 -17.18
N SER A 773 -4.00 -25.72 -17.10
CA SER A 773 -2.69 -26.36 -16.88
C SER A 773 -2.37 -27.48 -17.89
N GLY A 774 -2.72 -27.30 -19.18
CA GLY A 774 -2.45 -28.25 -20.25
C GLY A 774 -3.45 -29.40 -20.38
N ILE A 775 -4.51 -29.41 -19.57
CA ILE A 775 -5.57 -30.43 -19.59
C ILE A 775 -6.90 -29.75 -19.89
N GLU A 776 -7.66 -30.29 -20.83
CA GLU A 776 -9.04 -29.82 -21.07
C GLU A 776 -9.90 -30.11 -19.84
N LYS A 777 -10.46 -29.05 -19.25
CA LYS A 777 -11.36 -29.11 -18.10
C LYS A 777 -12.63 -28.33 -18.37
N VAL A 778 -13.73 -28.84 -17.83
CA VAL A 778 -14.99 -28.10 -17.70
C VAL A 778 -14.98 -27.38 -16.36
N ARG A 779 -15.16 -26.05 -16.40
CA ARG A 779 -15.32 -25.19 -15.22
C ARG A 779 -16.68 -24.53 -15.28
N GLU A 780 -17.41 -24.56 -14.17
CA GLU A 780 -18.72 -23.90 -14.06
C GLU A 780 -18.63 -22.71 -13.12
N TYR A 781 -19.25 -21.60 -13.53
CA TYR A 781 -19.34 -20.35 -12.80
C TYR A 781 -20.83 -20.03 -12.63
N PRO A 782 -21.45 -20.48 -11.52
CA PRO A 782 -22.87 -20.24 -11.25
C PRO A 782 -23.17 -18.75 -11.16
N GLY A 783 -24.24 -18.31 -11.82
CA GLY A 783 -24.68 -16.90 -11.78
C GLY A 783 -23.64 -15.89 -12.27
N TYR A 784 -22.79 -16.30 -13.22
CA TYR A 784 -21.74 -15.45 -13.81
C TYR A 784 -22.33 -14.31 -14.64
N VAL A 785 -23.46 -14.55 -15.33
CA VAL A 785 -24.19 -13.54 -16.10
C VAL A 785 -25.54 -13.31 -15.46
N GLN A 786 -25.90 -12.04 -15.23
CA GLN A 786 -27.20 -11.66 -14.68
C GLN A 786 -27.88 -10.65 -15.61
N ILE A 787 -29.07 -11.04 -16.09
CA ILE A 787 -29.94 -10.18 -16.88
C ILE A 787 -30.98 -9.60 -15.94
N THR A 788 -31.06 -8.28 -15.90
CA THR A 788 -31.85 -7.53 -14.92
C THR A 788 -32.84 -6.61 -15.63
N ASP A 789 -34.00 -6.37 -15.01
CA ASP A 789 -35.05 -5.52 -15.61
C ASP A 789 -34.53 -4.11 -15.94
N LYS A 790 -35.09 -3.44 -16.94
CA LYS A 790 -34.69 -2.07 -17.29
C LYS A 790 -35.08 -1.07 -16.20
N SER A 791 -36.18 -1.32 -15.48
CA SER A 791 -36.69 -0.45 -14.41
C SER A 791 -35.74 -0.31 -13.22
N VAL A 792 -34.84 -1.27 -12.98
CA VAL A 792 -33.85 -1.19 -11.89
C VAL A 792 -32.60 -0.35 -12.24
N GLY A 793 -32.59 0.32 -13.39
CA GLY A 793 -31.49 1.18 -13.86
C GLY A 793 -30.37 0.38 -14.53
N ALA A 794 -29.52 1.02 -15.32
CA ALA A 794 -28.50 0.35 -16.14
C ALA A 794 -27.10 0.94 -15.91
N LEU A 795 -26.05 0.28 -16.40
CA LEU A 795 -24.72 0.90 -16.45
C LEU A 795 -24.78 2.21 -17.28
N PRO A 796 -24.13 3.30 -16.89
CA PRO A 796 -24.02 4.47 -17.75
C PRO A 796 -23.25 4.13 -19.04
N GLU A 797 -23.57 4.80 -20.15
CA GLU A 797 -22.85 4.64 -21.43
C GLU A 797 -22.88 5.97 -22.20
N ILE A 798 -21.70 6.54 -22.47
CA ILE A 798 -21.53 7.85 -23.11
C ILE A 798 -21.44 7.68 -24.64
N TYR A 799 -22.50 8.06 -25.33
CA TYR A 799 -22.59 7.99 -26.79
C TYR A 799 -21.79 9.07 -27.50
N THR A 800 -21.81 10.31 -27.00
CA THR A 800 -21.05 11.44 -27.58
C THR A 800 -20.50 12.34 -26.49
N LEU A 801 -19.37 12.98 -26.79
CA LEU A 801 -18.80 14.06 -25.98
C LEU A 801 -18.21 15.11 -26.93
N THR A 802 -18.76 16.33 -26.87
CA THR A 802 -18.38 17.44 -27.76
C THR A 802 -17.88 18.64 -26.97
N ALA A 803 -17.04 19.45 -27.60
CA ALA A 803 -16.68 20.78 -27.15
C ALA A 803 -17.11 21.80 -28.22
N ASN A 804 -17.94 22.78 -27.85
CA ASN A 804 -18.54 23.75 -28.77
C ASN A 804 -19.20 23.06 -29.99
N ASP A 805 -19.97 21.99 -29.74
CA ASP A 805 -20.68 21.20 -30.75
C ASP A 805 -19.77 20.45 -31.76
N SER A 806 -18.47 20.32 -31.45
CA SER A 806 -17.49 19.55 -32.23
C SER A 806 -17.01 18.32 -31.44
N GLU A 807 -16.91 17.16 -32.09
CA GLU A 807 -16.21 15.98 -31.56
C GLU A 807 -14.70 16.02 -31.83
N GLU A 808 -14.27 16.89 -32.75
CA GLU A 808 -12.87 17.11 -33.11
C GLU A 808 -12.20 18.16 -32.22
N PRO A 809 -10.86 18.09 -32.03
CA PRO A 809 -10.09 19.08 -31.28
C PRO A 809 -10.41 20.53 -31.68
N ILE A 810 -10.56 21.41 -30.70
CA ILE A 810 -10.92 22.81 -30.89
C ILE A 810 -9.81 23.75 -30.42
N SER A 811 -9.83 25.00 -30.88
CA SER A 811 -8.94 26.06 -30.43
C SER A 811 -9.74 27.26 -29.92
N ILE A 812 -9.36 27.78 -28.75
CA ILE A 812 -10.00 28.92 -28.08
C ILE A 812 -8.94 29.90 -27.57
N LYS A 813 -9.34 31.11 -27.17
CA LYS A 813 -8.45 32.05 -26.50
C LYS A 813 -8.49 31.87 -24.99
N VAL A 814 -7.43 32.31 -24.30
CA VAL A 814 -7.45 32.48 -22.85
C VAL A 814 -8.64 33.36 -22.46
N GLY A 815 -9.44 32.88 -21.50
CA GLY A 815 -10.66 33.53 -21.04
C GLY A 815 -11.92 33.25 -21.88
N ASP A 816 -11.81 32.64 -23.07
CA ASP A 816 -12.99 32.19 -23.81
C ASP A 816 -13.66 31.01 -23.10
N GLN A 817 -14.98 30.94 -23.23
CA GLN A 817 -15.76 29.82 -22.70
C GLN A 817 -15.82 28.67 -23.69
N VAL A 818 -15.64 27.46 -23.18
CA VAL A 818 -15.92 26.19 -23.87
C VAL A 818 -17.19 25.61 -23.30
N THR A 819 -18.12 25.21 -24.16
CA THR A 819 -19.29 24.42 -23.76
C THR A 819 -19.06 22.97 -24.12
N MET A 820 -18.84 22.14 -23.10
CA MET A 820 -18.84 20.69 -23.23
C MET A 820 -20.28 20.18 -23.23
N LYS A 821 -20.62 19.22 -24.10
CA LYS A 821 -21.93 18.55 -24.10
C LYS A 821 -21.76 17.04 -24.29
N TYR A 822 -22.67 16.26 -23.74
CA TYR A 822 -22.72 14.82 -23.98
C TYR A 822 -24.13 14.34 -24.28
N THR A 823 -24.20 13.21 -24.98
CA THR A 823 -25.37 12.33 -25.02
C THR A 823 -24.98 10.95 -24.51
N ALA A 824 -25.92 10.25 -23.90
CA ALA A 824 -25.70 9.00 -23.22
C ALA A 824 -26.99 8.16 -23.17
N ARG A 825 -26.84 6.91 -22.73
CA ARG A 825 -27.92 5.95 -22.55
C ARG A 825 -28.82 6.31 -21.36
N GLU A 826 -30.11 6.01 -21.47
CA GLU A 826 -31.01 5.98 -20.30
C GLU A 826 -30.53 4.92 -19.31
N ALA A 827 -30.11 5.37 -18.12
CA ALA A 827 -29.44 4.54 -17.14
C ALA A 827 -30.07 4.66 -15.74
N ASN A 828 -30.99 5.60 -15.56
CA ASN A 828 -31.71 5.75 -14.30
C ASN A 828 -32.73 4.63 -14.08
N GLY A 829 -33.06 4.37 -12.81
CA GLY A 829 -34.10 3.44 -12.41
C GLY A 829 -34.30 3.40 -10.90
N ALA A 830 -35.03 2.41 -10.41
CA ALA A 830 -35.25 2.18 -9.00
C ALA A 830 -35.20 0.69 -8.67
N SER A 831 -34.46 0.34 -7.62
CA SER A 831 -34.30 -1.02 -7.13
C SER A 831 -34.69 -1.13 -5.65
N SER A 832 -34.70 -2.36 -5.13
CA SER A 832 -34.72 -2.57 -3.68
C SER A 832 -33.52 -1.88 -3.02
N GLN A 833 -33.61 -1.63 -1.72
CA GLN A 833 -32.56 -0.94 -0.97
C GLN A 833 -31.64 -1.93 -0.26
N GLY A 834 -30.48 -2.19 -0.86
CA GLY A 834 -29.42 -2.96 -0.24
C GLY A 834 -28.66 -2.16 0.82
N VAL A 835 -28.09 -2.87 1.79
CA VAL A 835 -27.18 -2.31 2.80
C VAL A 835 -25.75 -2.71 2.44
N ASP A 836 -24.89 -1.72 2.23
CA ASP A 836 -23.44 -1.91 2.03
C ASP A 836 -22.83 -2.39 3.35
N LEU A 837 -22.29 -3.61 3.34
CA LEU A 837 -21.73 -4.26 4.51
C LEU A 837 -20.50 -3.52 5.04
N GLN A 838 -19.73 -2.85 4.17
CA GLN A 838 -18.50 -2.12 4.56
C GLN A 838 -17.56 -2.95 5.46
N GLU A 839 -17.47 -4.26 5.22
CA GLU A 839 -16.77 -5.25 6.05
C GLU A 839 -17.32 -5.45 7.48
N TYR A 840 -18.37 -4.74 7.88
CA TYR A 840 -19.08 -4.94 9.15
C TYR A 840 -20.04 -6.13 9.13
N ARG A 841 -20.59 -6.43 10.31
CA ARG A 841 -21.58 -7.49 10.53
C ARG A 841 -22.98 -6.93 10.32
N TYR A 842 -23.82 -7.58 9.53
CA TYR A 842 -25.25 -7.27 9.46
C TYR A 842 -26.07 -8.35 10.15
N GLY A 843 -26.84 -7.99 11.19
CA GLY A 843 -27.56 -9.02 11.94
C GLY A 843 -28.30 -8.55 13.20
N ALA A 844 -28.75 -9.52 13.99
CA ALA A 844 -29.58 -9.33 15.18
C ALA A 844 -29.22 -10.30 16.32
N LYS A 845 -29.59 -9.93 17.55
CA LYS A 845 -29.37 -10.75 18.74
C LYS A 845 -30.22 -12.02 18.70
N CYS A 846 -29.60 -13.17 19.00
CA CYS A 846 -30.29 -14.47 19.00
C CYS A 846 -31.43 -14.55 20.03
N SER A 847 -31.28 -13.86 21.17
CA SER A 847 -32.32 -13.77 22.21
C SER A 847 -33.60 -13.09 21.72
N ASP A 848 -33.48 -11.97 21.02
CA ASP A 848 -34.63 -11.25 20.45
C ASP A 848 -35.35 -12.10 19.38
N LEU A 849 -34.57 -12.86 18.60
CA LEU A 849 -35.08 -13.84 17.63
C LEU A 849 -35.72 -15.06 18.30
N GLY A 850 -35.37 -15.38 19.55
CA GLY A 850 -35.89 -16.53 20.30
C GLY A 850 -35.32 -17.87 19.85
N ILE A 851 -34.15 -17.85 19.20
CA ILE A 851 -33.44 -19.02 18.67
C ILE A 851 -32.35 -19.54 19.64
N THR A 852 -32.39 -19.12 20.91
CA THR A 852 -31.43 -19.58 21.93
C THR A 852 -31.68 -21.04 22.32
N GLY A 853 -30.62 -21.73 22.72
CA GLY A 853 -30.63 -23.18 22.99
C GLY A 853 -30.40 -24.04 21.73
N ALA A 854 -30.99 -25.23 21.73
CA ALA A 854 -30.96 -26.20 20.62
C ALA A 854 -32.33 -26.22 19.93
N LYS A 855 -32.52 -25.36 18.93
CA LYS A 855 -33.78 -25.21 18.18
C LYS A 855 -33.49 -25.20 16.68
N SER A 856 -34.31 -25.87 15.89
CA SER A 856 -34.22 -25.78 14.43
C SER A 856 -34.62 -24.38 13.96
N PHE A 857 -33.87 -23.82 13.01
CA PHE A 857 -34.16 -22.53 12.37
C PHE A 857 -33.43 -22.45 11.03
N SER A 858 -33.84 -21.52 10.17
CA SER A 858 -33.15 -21.25 8.91
C SER A 858 -32.92 -19.76 8.70
N VAL A 859 -31.88 -19.43 7.93
CA VAL A 859 -31.46 -18.06 7.62
C VAL A 859 -31.34 -17.94 6.11
N SER A 860 -32.11 -17.04 5.50
CA SER A 860 -32.06 -16.76 4.06
C SER A 860 -31.78 -15.29 3.81
N TYR A 861 -30.98 -14.97 2.80
CA TYR A 861 -30.67 -13.59 2.40
C TYR A 861 -30.12 -13.50 0.99
N TRP A 862 -30.26 -12.33 0.37
CA TRP A 862 -29.54 -11.97 -0.83
C TRP A 862 -28.20 -11.32 -0.47
N LEU A 863 -27.13 -11.75 -1.13
CA LEU A 863 -25.78 -11.23 -0.93
C LEU A 863 -25.16 -10.89 -2.28
N LYS A 864 -24.51 -9.73 -2.38
CA LYS A 864 -23.59 -9.41 -3.48
C LYS A 864 -22.20 -9.26 -2.91
N ILE A 865 -21.28 -10.15 -3.30
CA ILE A 865 -19.86 -10.02 -2.97
C ILE A 865 -19.22 -9.17 -4.06
N ASN A 866 -18.74 -7.98 -3.76
CA ASN A 866 -18.10 -7.12 -4.77
C ASN A 866 -16.62 -7.47 -4.95
N GLU A 867 -15.95 -7.87 -3.88
CA GLU A 867 -14.53 -8.18 -3.85
C GLU A 867 -14.22 -9.12 -2.66
N LEU A 868 -13.22 -9.99 -2.81
CA LEU A 868 -12.70 -10.84 -1.73
C LEU A 868 -11.27 -10.42 -1.40
N ALA A 869 -10.97 -10.35 -0.10
CA ALA A 869 -9.61 -10.14 0.37
C ALA A 869 -8.75 -11.41 0.16
N GLU A 870 -7.43 -11.24 0.15
CA GLU A 870 -6.49 -12.37 0.24
C GLU A 870 -6.73 -13.15 1.55
N GLY A 871 -6.62 -14.49 1.47
CA GLY A 871 -6.93 -15.39 2.59
C GLY A 871 -8.42 -15.70 2.73
N ASP A 872 -8.90 -15.81 3.97
CA ASP A 872 -10.30 -16.14 4.27
C ASP A 872 -11.13 -14.87 4.54
N THR A 873 -12.38 -14.90 4.10
CA THR A 873 -13.43 -13.90 4.37
C THR A 873 -14.59 -14.56 5.11
N GLN A 874 -15.10 -13.93 6.17
CA GLN A 874 -16.21 -14.44 6.96
C GLN A 874 -17.54 -14.24 6.23
N LEU A 875 -18.23 -15.32 5.89
CA LEU A 875 -19.54 -15.27 5.25
C LEU A 875 -20.68 -15.10 6.27
N PHE A 876 -20.71 -15.96 7.28
CA PHE A 876 -21.80 -16.04 8.26
C PHE A 876 -21.26 -16.46 9.62
N SER A 877 -21.76 -15.88 10.71
CA SER A 877 -21.39 -16.26 12.07
C SER A 877 -22.52 -16.07 13.07
N VAL A 878 -22.44 -16.80 14.18
CA VAL A 878 -23.20 -16.50 15.40
C VAL A 878 -22.18 -16.43 16.52
N ALA A 879 -21.90 -15.25 17.05
CA ALA A 879 -20.80 -15.06 18.01
C ALA A 879 -21.15 -14.03 19.09
N ASN A 880 -20.40 -14.06 20.19
CA ASN A 880 -20.48 -13.07 21.26
C ASN A 880 -19.07 -12.50 21.51
N LYS A 881 -18.86 -11.23 21.18
CA LYS A 881 -17.55 -10.57 21.35
C LYS A 881 -17.28 -10.11 22.79
N THR A 882 -18.16 -10.37 23.75
CA THR A 882 -17.86 -10.18 25.18
C THR A 882 -17.41 -11.46 25.88
N ASP A 883 -17.35 -12.59 25.16
CA ASP A 883 -16.86 -13.86 25.70
C ASP A 883 -15.32 -13.89 25.82
N ALA A 884 -14.75 -14.92 26.44
CA ALA A 884 -13.29 -15.13 26.41
C ALA A 884 -12.83 -15.73 25.07
N TRP A 885 -11.65 -15.36 24.58
CA TRP A 885 -11.01 -16.02 23.44
C TRP A 885 -10.97 -17.55 23.63
N PRO A 886 -11.22 -18.37 22.58
CA PRO A 886 -11.54 -18.01 21.20
C PRO A 886 -13.05 -17.92 20.92
N LYS A 887 -13.89 -17.79 21.95
CA LYS A 887 -15.36 -17.73 21.76
C LYS A 887 -15.84 -16.45 21.09
N THR A 888 -15.09 -15.37 21.26
CA THR A 888 -15.28 -14.07 20.62
C THR A 888 -15.36 -14.16 19.10
N ASP A 889 -14.53 -15.01 18.49
CA ASP A 889 -14.32 -15.03 17.03
C ASP A 889 -14.79 -16.32 16.39
N TRP A 890 -14.82 -17.44 17.13
CA TRP A 890 -15.27 -18.73 16.62
C TRP A 890 -16.72 -19.03 17.04
N GLY A 891 -17.33 -18.29 17.97
CA GLY A 891 -18.79 -18.34 18.22
C GLY A 891 -19.47 -19.72 18.34
N TRP A 892 -20.75 -19.80 17.98
CA TRP A 892 -21.49 -21.05 17.79
C TRP A 892 -21.23 -21.65 16.39
N ILE A 893 -21.16 -20.80 15.37
CA ILE A 893 -20.83 -21.16 13.99
C ILE A 893 -19.93 -20.08 13.37
N TRP A 894 -19.02 -20.50 12.50
CA TRP A 894 -18.31 -19.65 11.57
C TRP A 894 -18.24 -20.33 10.19
N VAL A 895 -18.58 -19.55 9.16
CA VAL A 895 -18.53 -19.96 7.76
C VAL A 895 -17.59 -19.02 7.02
N ASN A 896 -16.63 -19.59 6.30
CA ASN A 896 -15.62 -18.84 5.57
C ASN A 896 -15.74 -19.11 4.06
N ILE A 897 -15.38 -18.10 3.30
CA ILE A 897 -15.06 -18.21 1.87
C ILE A 897 -13.60 -17.79 1.68
N ASN A 898 -12.85 -18.56 0.92
CA ASN A 898 -11.47 -18.19 0.60
C ASN A 898 -11.44 -17.12 -0.51
N GLN A 899 -10.24 -16.63 -0.85
CA GLN A 899 -10.04 -15.62 -1.89
C GLN A 899 -10.57 -16.01 -3.29
N GLU A 900 -10.69 -17.31 -3.59
CA GLU A 900 -11.30 -17.79 -4.85
C GLU A 900 -12.83 -17.91 -4.78
N GLY A 901 -13.44 -17.57 -3.64
CA GLY A 901 -14.88 -17.66 -3.38
C GLY A 901 -15.36 -19.06 -2.96
N VAL A 902 -14.45 -20.00 -2.68
CA VAL A 902 -14.77 -21.38 -2.29
C VAL A 902 -15.18 -21.44 -0.82
N VAL A 903 -16.29 -22.12 -0.53
CA VAL A 903 -16.79 -22.34 0.84
C VAL A 903 -16.09 -23.55 1.45
N ASN A 904 -14.87 -23.37 1.94
CA ASN A 904 -14.01 -24.45 2.43
C ASN A 904 -14.19 -24.75 3.93
N SER A 905 -14.79 -23.84 4.71
CA SER A 905 -14.95 -23.97 6.15
C SER A 905 -16.37 -23.63 6.56
N TYR A 906 -17.09 -24.63 7.06
CA TYR A 906 -18.42 -24.48 7.63
C TYR A 906 -18.41 -25.22 8.97
N THR A 907 -18.17 -24.48 10.06
CA THR A 907 -17.81 -25.09 11.34
C THR A 907 -18.72 -24.66 12.48
N TRP A 908 -19.23 -25.63 13.24
CA TRP A 908 -19.92 -25.40 14.51
C TRP A 908 -19.04 -25.76 15.69
N ARG A 909 -19.11 -24.94 16.74
CA ARG A 909 -18.44 -25.22 18.00
C ARG A 909 -19.01 -26.47 18.66
N GLY A 910 -18.13 -27.32 19.17
CA GLY A 910 -18.47 -28.48 20.01
C GLY A 910 -18.80 -28.11 21.47
N ALA A 911 -18.75 -29.07 22.39
CA ALA A 911 -19.01 -28.82 23.81
C ALA A 911 -17.96 -27.88 24.47
N ASP A 912 -18.37 -27.11 25.48
CA ASP A 912 -17.62 -26.05 26.20
C ASP A 912 -16.41 -26.53 27.05
N LYS A 913 -15.94 -27.78 26.88
CA LYS A 913 -14.86 -28.39 27.69
C LYS A 913 -13.55 -28.55 26.90
N THR A 914 -12.44 -28.66 27.64
CA THR A 914 -10.98 -28.56 27.32
C THR A 914 -10.38 -29.34 26.12
N SER A 915 -11.16 -29.69 25.10
CA SER A 915 -10.67 -30.27 23.84
C SER A 915 -11.47 -29.88 22.58
N ASN A 916 -12.55 -29.09 22.71
CA ASN A 916 -13.44 -28.56 21.64
C ASN A 916 -13.59 -29.48 20.40
N ASN A 917 -14.52 -30.42 20.46
CA ASN A 917 -14.83 -31.37 19.38
C ASN A 917 -15.82 -30.79 18.34
N GLU A 918 -15.36 -29.82 17.56
CA GLU A 918 -16.13 -29.07 16.55
C GLU A 918 -16.69 -29.97 15.45
N ILE A 919 -17.78 -29.55 14.82
CA ILE A 919 -18.35 -30.18 13.62
C ILE A 919 -17.90 -29.36 12.43
N GLN A 920 -17.17 -29.95 11.49
CA GLN A 920 -16.59 -29.24 10.34
C GLN A 920 -17.08 -29.85 9.05
N TYR A 921 -17.78 -29.07 8.22
CA TYR A 921 -18.16 -29.45 6.86
C TYR A 921 -17.30 -28.68 5.86
N ASN A 922 -16.94 -29.34 4.77
CA ASN A 922 -16.23 -28.78 3.64
C ASN A 922 -17.10 -28.83 2.39
N TYR A 923 -17.43 -27.66 1.86
CA TYR A 923 -18.16 -27.49 0.61
C TYR A 923 -17.18 -27.09 -0.51
N GLY A 924 -16.05 -27.79 -0.63
CA GLY A 924 -14.95 -27.42 -1.55
C GLY A 924 -15.32 -27.35 -3.03
N ASN A 925 -16.48 -27.89 -3.43
CA ASN A 925 -17.05 -27.76 -4.78
C ASN A 925 -17.97 -26.53 -4.94
N THR A 926 -18.33 -25.87 -3.84
CA THR A 926 -19.18 -24.69 -3.84
C THR A 926 -18.34 -23.43 -3.92
N LYS A 927 -18.59 -22.65 -4.97
CA LYS A 927 -17.96 -21.35 -5.20
C LYS A 927 -19.03 -20.28 -5.34
N LEU A 928 -18.95 -19.23 -4.52
CA LEU A 928 -19.84 -18.08 -4.62
C LEU A 928 -19.30 -17.11 -5.68
N PRO A 929 -20.17 -16.55 -6.54
CA PRO A 929 -19.71 -15.61 -7.55
C PRO A 929 -19.38 -14.25 -6.94
N VAL A 930 -18.36 -13.60 -7.49
CA VAL A 930 -18.00 -12.21 -7.19
C VAL A 930 -18.59 -11.32 -8.27
N GLY A 931 -19.21 -10.21 -7.85
CA GLY A 931 -19.80 -9.18 -8.69
C GLY A 931 -21.30 -9.35 -8.96
N THR A 932 -21.88 -10.49 -8.61
CA THR A 932 -23.30 -10.81 -8.88
C THR A 932 -24.07 -11.09 -7.59
N TRP A 933 -25.39 -10.92 -7.63
CA TRP A 933 -26.27 -11.22 -6.51
C TRP A 933 -26.50 -12.73 -6.39
N VAL A 934 -26.33 -13.28 -5.20
CA VAL A 934 -26.56 -14.69 -4.89
C VAL A 934 -27.52 -14.82 -3.71
N HIS A 935 -28.47 -15.74 -3.81
CA HIS A 935 -29.34 -16.07 -2.69
C HIS A 935 -28.73 -17.21 -1.86
N ILE A 936 -28.59 -16.99 -0.56
CA ILE A 936 -27.96 -17.94 0.35
C ILE A 936 -28.98 -18.39 1.39
N THR A 937 -29.04 -19.69 1.66
CA THR A 937 -29.82 -20.24 2.77
C THR A 937 -28.98 -21.19 3.61
N HIS A 938 -28.92 -20.91 4.92
CA HIS A 938 -28.40 -21.80 5.95
C HIS A 938 -29.58 -22.47 6.67
N VAL A 939 -29.59 -23.80 6.71
CA VAL A 939 -30.62 -24.58 7.41
C VAL A 939 -29.97 -25.28 8.59
N PHE A 940 -30.52 -25.10 9.80
CA PHE A 940 -30.04 -25.74 11.01
C PHE A 940 -31.17 -26.59 11.59
N ASP A 941 -30.98 -27.90 11.60
CA ASP A 941 -31.99 -28.85 12.06
C ASP A 941 -31.51 -29.61 13.30
N TYR A 942 -32.30 -29.57 14.36
CA TYR A 942 -32.10 -30.28 15.61
C TYR A 942 -33.09 -31.43 15.74
N ASN A 943 -32.58 -32.64 15.99
CA ASN A 943 -33.43 -33.78 16.33
C ASN A 943 -33.86 -33.73 17.82
N ALA A 944 -34.70 -34.68 18.22
CA ALA A 944 -35.22 -34.77 19.59
C ALA A 944 -34.11 -35.01 20.64
N GLU A 945 -32.98 -35.61 20.25
CA GLU A 945 -31.81 -35.86 21.08
C GLU A 945 -30.84 -34.67 21.16
N GLY A 946 -31.14 -33.55 20.48
CA GLY A 946 -30.29 -32.36 20.46
C GLY A 946 -29.07 -32.46 19.53
N GLY A 947 -29.02 -33.47 18.67
CA GLY A 947 -28.06 -33.56 17.57
C GLY A 947 -28.39 -32.55 16.47
N LEU A 948 -27.36 -31.92 15.91
CA LEU A 948 -27.47 -30.88 14.88
C LEU A 948 -27.12 -31.44 13.50
N ARG A 949 -27.88 -31.03 12.48
CA ARG A 949 -27.55 -31.17 11.06
C ARG A 949 -27.62 -29.80 10.40
N GLY A 950 -26.62 -29.48 9.59
CA GLY A 950 -26.64 -28.29 8.74
C GLY A 950 -26.83 -28.63 7.27
N ASP A 951 -27.64 -27.86 6.57
CA ASP A 951 -27.67 -27.85 5.10
C ASP A 951 -27.38 -26.43 4.58
N PHE A 952 -26.75 -26.34 3.42
CA PHE A 952 -26.35 -25.09 2.78
C PHE A 952 -26.90 -25.04 1.34
N TYR A 953 -27.54 -23.94 0.98
CA TYR A 953 -28.13 -23.74 -0.35
C TYR A 953 -27.63 -22.44 -0.97
N VAL A 954 -27.40 -22.49 -2.28
CA VAL A 954 -27.00 -21.36 -3.11
C VAL A 954 -27.96 -21.30 -4.29
N ASN A 955 -28.63 -20.17 -4.49
CA ASN A 955 -29.68 -19.98 -5.50
C ASN A 955 -30.69 -21.15 -5.52
N GLY A 956 -31.18 -21.52 -4.34
CA GLY A 956 -32.16 -22.60 -4.17
C GLY A 956 -31.62 -24.03 -4.31
N LYS A 957 -30.38 -24.21 -4.78
CA LYS A 957 -29.77 -25.53 -4.99
C LYS A 957 -28.97 -25.95 -3.75
N LYS A 958 -29.26 -27.15 -3.25
CA LYS A 958 -28.52 -27.75 -2.12
C LYS A 958 -27.07 -28.02 -2.51
N GLN A 959 -26.14 -27.61 -1.67
CA GLN A 959 -24.71 -27.79 -1.89
C GLN A 959 -24.22 -29.13 -1.34
N GLU A 960 -23.28 -29.76 -2.04
CA GLU A 960 -22.71 -31.05 -1.67
C GLU A 960 -21.63 -30.89 -0.58
N ILE A 961 -21.74 -31.70 0.47
CA ILE A 961 -20.66 -31.86 1.46
C ILE A 961 -19.60 -32.79 0.87
N VAL A 962 -18.46 -32.23 0.47
CA VAL A 962 -17.34 -32.97 -0.10
C VAL A 962 -16.69 -33.85 0.98
N SER A 963 -16.49 -33.28 2.16
CA SER A 963 -16.02 -34.01 3.34
C SER A 963 -16.55 -33.38 4.62
N TRP A 964 -16.54 -34.16 5.70
CA TRP A 964 -16.83 -33.67 7.04
C TRP A 964 -16.00 -34.38 8.09
N LYS A 965 -15.79 -33.73 9.23
CA LYS A 965 -15.12 -34.34 10.39
C LYS A 965 -15.56 -33.73 11.71
N ARG A 966 -15.12 -34.39 12.78
CA ARG A 966 -14.90 -33.76 14.09
C ARG A 966 -13.43 -33.40 14.26
N THR A 967 -13.12 -32.37 15.06
CA THR A 967 -11.74 -31.88 15.31
C THR A 967 -10.72 -33.00 15.56
N ASN A 968 -11.10 -34.02 16.34
CA ASN A 968 -10.20 -35.12 16.72
C ASN A 968 -10.39 -36.39 15.88
N THR A 969 -10.96 -36.27 14.68
CA THR A 969 -11.23 -37.39 13.77
C THR A 969 -10.72 -37.08 12.36
N GLY A 970 -10.42 -38.12 11.57
CA GLY A 970 -10.09 -37.94 10.15
C GLY A 970 -11.31 -37.55 9.31
N ASP A 971 -11.05 -37.02 8.11
CA ASP A 971 -12.10 -36.65 7.14
C ASP A 971 -12.92 -37.86 6.70
N LYS A 972 -14.24 -37.66 6.61
CA LYS A 972 -15.23 -38.64 6.15
C LYS A 972 -15.96 -38.09 4.93
N THR A 973 -16.45 -38.99 4.08
CA THR A 973 -17.26 -38.68 2.89
C THR A 973 -18.70 -39.17 3.08
N GLY A 974 -19.66 -38.56 2.40
CA GLY A 974 -21.08 -38.91 2.47
C GLY A 974 -21.86 -38.14 3.54
N ASP A 975 -23.14 -38.45 3.70
CA ASP A 975 -24.05 -37.72 4.59
C ASP A 975 -23.57 -37.78 6.07
N PRO A 976 -23.32 -36.63 6.72
CA PRO A 976 -22.94 -36.62 8.14
C PRO A 976 -24.05 -37.08 9.09
N GLY A 977 -25.32 -37.06 8.66
CA GLY A 977 -26.45 -37.26 9.57
C GLY A 977 -26.48 -36.22 10.71
N TYR A 978 -27.23 -36.52 11.78
CA TYR A 978 -27.27 -35.67 12.97
C TYR A 978 -26.01 -35.85 13.83
N GLN A 979 -25.43 -34.73 14.25
CA GLN A 979 -24.17 -34.67 14.99
C GLN A 979 -24.40 -34.25 16.44
N GLU A 980 -24.02 -35.09 17.40
CA GLU A 980 -24.25 -34.88 18.84
C GLU A 980 -23.38 -33.77 19.46
N ASN A 981 -23.78 -33.26 20.63
CA ASN A 981 -23.00 -32.29 21.44
C ASN A 981 -22.57 -31.00 20.71
N PRO A 982 -23.44 -30.34 19.91
CA PRO A 982 -23.15 -28.97 19.48
C PRO A 982 -23.20 -28.00 20.67
N TYR A 983 -22.44 -26.91 20.60
CA TYR A 983 -22.62 -25.79 21.53
C TYR A 983 -24.04 -25.24 21.43
N ASN A 984 -24.62 -24.79 22.54
CA ASN A 984 -25.94 -24.14 22.53
C ASN A 984 -25.82 -22.66 22.24
N ILE A 985 -26.76 -22.10 21.48
CA ILE A 985 -26.82 -20.65 21.27
C ILE A 985 -27.18 -19.95 22.59
N THR A 986 -26.43 -18.93 22.98
CA THR A 986 -26.63 -18.17 24.24
C THR A 986 -27.31 -16.82 23.98
N ASP A 987 -27.82 -16.19 25.04
CA ASP A 987 -28.60 -14.95 24.93
C ASP A 987 -27.78 -13.73 24.45
N MET A 988 -26.45 -13.75 24.63
CA MET A 988 -25.54 -12.67 24.22
C MET A 988 -24.99 -12.84 22.81
N GLN A 989 -25.27 -13.95 22.13
CA GLN A 989 -24.79 -14.17 20.77
C GLN A 989 -25.61 -13.38 19.75
N VAL A 990 -24.90 -12.88 18.74
CA VAL A 990 -25.45 -12.15 17.61
C VAL A 990 -25.27 -12.99 16.35
N LEU A 991 -26.36 -13.23 15.65
CA LEU A 991 -26.37 -13.84 14.33
C LEU A 991 -26.06 -12.75 13.31
N ALA A 992 -25.07 -12.98 12.45
CA ALA A 992 -24.62 -11.99 11.49
C ALA A 992 -24.15 -12.59 10.16
N VAL A 993 -24.46 -11.87 9.08
CA VAL A 993 -23.83 -12.01 7.76
C VAL A 993 -22.66 -11.03 7.67
N GLY A 994 -21.52 -11.49 7.17
CA GLY A 994 -20.29 -10.69 7.09
C GLY A 994 -19.63 -10.43 8.45
N GLY A 995 -18.78 -9.40 8.48
CA GLY A 995 -17.98 -9.02 9.63
C GLY A 995 -16.59 -9.63 9.67
N ASP A 996 -15.62 -8.88 10.15
CA ASP A 996 -14.29 -9.43 10.44
C ASP A 996 -14.30 -10.38 11.66
N ALA A 997 -13.30 -11.25 11.67
CA ALA A 997 -12.97 -12.11 12.81
C ALA A 997 -11.49 -12.47 12.75
N ALA A 998 -10.96 -13.09 13.81
CA ALA A 998 -9.57 -13.52 13.82
C ALA A 998 -9.23 -14.38 12.58
N PHE A 999 -8.19 -13.95 11.85
CA PHE A 999 -7.70 -14.54 10.60
C PHE A 999 -8.68 -14.44 9.41
N ARG A 1000 -9.73 -13.63 9.50
CA ARG A 1000 -10.78 -13.51 8.47
C ARG A 1000 -11.18 -12.06 8.22
N SER A 1001 -11.16 -11.66 6.96
CA SER A 1001 -11.64 -10.35 6.54
C SER A 1001 -13.18 -10.30 6.55
N GLY A 1002 -13.75 -9.10 6.65
CA GLY A 1002 -15.19 -8.89 6.43
C GLY A 1002 -15.54 -8.86 4.94
N ILE A 1003 -16.82 -9.00 4.62
CA ILE A 1003 -17.31 -8.97 3.23
C ILE A 1003 -17.33 -7.53 2.70
N LYS A 1004 -16.65 -7.28 1.58
CA LYS A 1004 -16.89 -6.11 0.73
C LYS A 1004 -18.05 -6.41 -0.19
N GLY A 1005 -19.24 -5.98 0.19
CA GLY A 1005 -20.46 -6.41 -0.51
C GLY A 1005 -21.70 -5.71 0.01
N ALA A 1006 -22.85 -6.15 -0.50
CA ALA A 1006 -24.15 -5.67 -0.07
C ALA A 1006 -25.05 -6.84 0.33
N ILE A 1007 -25.89 -6.63 1.34
CA ILE A 1007 -26.92 -7.57 1.76
C ILE A 1007 -28.30 -6.98 1.50
N ASP A 1008 -29.26 -7.85 1.18
CA ASP A 1008 -30.66 -7.50 1.00
C ASP A 1008 -31.59 -8.62 1.51
N ASN A 1009 -32.80 -8.27 1.94
CA ASN A 1009 -33.85 -9.19 2.40
C ASN A 1009 -33.38 -10.30 3.37
N LEU A 1010 -32.89 -9.93 4.57
CA LEU A 1010 -32.53 -10.92 5.60
C LEU A 1010 -33.79 -11.55 6.23
N GLN A 1011 -33.89 -12.87 6.17
CA GLN A 1011 -35.02 -13.67 6.64
C GLN A 1011 -34.56 -14.69 7.69
N ILE A 1012 -35.31 -14.80 8.78
CA ILE A 1012 -35.10 -15.81 9.83
C ILE A 1012 -36.38 -16.63 9.98
N TRP A 1013 -36.27 -17.95 9.83
CA TRP A 1013 -37.38 -18.90 9.86
C TRP A 1013 -37.36 -19.74 11.14
N ASP A 1014 -38.54 -20.11 11.66
CA ASP A 1014 -38.71 -20.84 12.93
C ASP A 1014 -38.51 -22.36 12.87
N HIS A 1015 -38.11 -22.87 11.70
CA HIS A 1015 -37.88 -24.29 11.46
C HIS A 1015 -36.76 -24.50 10.43
N ALA A 1016 -36.37 -25.76 10.25
CA ALA A 1016 -35.47 -26.19 9.19
C ALA A 1016 -36.25 -26.28 7.87
N LEU A 1017 -35.91 -25.43 6.89
CA LEU A 1017 -36.60 -25.37 5.60
C LEU A 1017 -36.34 -26.63 4.76
N THR A 1018 -37.39 -27.13 4.11
CA THR A 1018 -37.28 -28.14 3.05
C THR A 1018 -36.73 -27.54 1.76
N ALA A 1019 -36.23 -28.37 0.84
CA ALA A 1019 -35.70 -27.88 -0.45
C ALA A 1019 -36.73 -27.08 -1.25
N ASP A 1020 -38.01 -27.46 -1.22
CA ASP A 1020 -39.10 -26.74 -1.90
C ASP A 1020 -39.38 -25.38 -1.22
N GLU A 1021 -39.34 -25.33 0.11
CA GLU A 1021 -39.50 -24.06 0.85
C GLU A 1021 -38.32 -23.11 0.58
N VAL A 1022 -37.09 -23.62 0.48
CA VAL A 1022 -35.92 -22.80 0.11
C VAL A 1022 -36.13 -22.10 -1.23
N GLN A 1023 -36.72 -22.77 -2.23
CA GLN A 1023 -37.03 -22.14 -3.52
C GLN A 1023 -37.93 -20.91 -3.37
N THR A 1024 -38.89 -20.96 -2.44
CA THR A 1024 -39.82 -19.84 -2.20
C THR A 1024 -39.14 -18.63 -1.55
N THR A 1025 -38.01 -18.82 -0.85
CA THR A 1025 -37.32 -17.73 -0.13
C THR A 1025 -36.58 -16.75 -1.05
N MET A 1026 -36.30 -17.15 -2.30
CA MET A 1026 -35.69 -16.29 -3.32
C MET A 1026 -36.66 -15.27 -3.92
N GLY A 1027 -37.97 -15.55 -3.83
CA GLY A 1027 -39.00 -14.71 -4.40
C GLY A 1027 -39.16 -13.37 -3.67
N THR A 1028 -40.03 -12.53 -4.23
CA THR A 1028 -40.43 -11.29 -3.57
C THR A 1028 -41.28 -11.58 -2.32
N ILE A 1029 -40.85 -11.06 -1.18
CA ILE A 1029 -41.61 -10.99 0.08
C ILE A 1029 -41.82 -9.51 0.39
N ASP A 1030 -43.06 -9.09 0.63
CA ASP A 1030 -43.35 -7.71 1.03
C ASP A 1030 -43.94 -7.65 2.45
N SER A 1031 -43.86 -6.48 3.07
CA SER A 1031 -44.31 -6.25 4.45
C SER A 1031 -45.81 -6.49 4.68
N ASN A 1032 -46.63 -6.60 3.63
CA ASN A 1032 -48.04 -6.93 3.71
C ASN A 1032 -48.31 -8.43 3.51
N ASN A 1033 -47.34 -9.19 3.01
CA ASN A 1033 -47.48 -10.60 2.66
C ASN A 1033 -46.27 -11.43 3.11
N VAL A 1034 -45.98 -11.40 4.42
CA VAL A 1034 -44.92 -12.22 5.01
C VAL A 1034 -45.39 -13.67 5.22
N PRO A 1035 -44.70 -14.67 4.65
CA PRO A 1035 -45.02 -16.10 4.86
C PRO A 1035 -45.11 -16.53 6.34
N ALA A 1036 -45.97 -17.52 6.60
CA ALA A 1036 -46.01 -18.18 7.90
C ALA A 1036 -44.70 -18.93 8.16
N GLY A 1037 -44.14 -18.79 9.38
CA GLY A 1037 -42.87 -19.39 9.78
C GLY A 1037 -41.68 -18.42 9.79
N ILE A 1038 -41.82 -17.22 9.20
CA ILE A 1038 -40.79 -16.17 9.29
C ILE A 1038 -40.86 -15.48 10.65
N ILE A 1039 -39.88 -15.76 11.51
CA ILE A 1039 -39.66 -15.09 12.80
C ILE A 1039 -39.43 -13.59 12.57
N ALA A 1040 -38.44 -13.27 11.73
CA ALA A 1040 -38.02 -11.91 11.46
C ALA A 1040 -37.65 -11.74 9.99
N PHE A 1041 -38.02 -10.60 9.43
CA PHE A 1041 -37.72 -10.22 8.05
C PHE A 1041 -37.41 -8.73 8.00
N TRP A 1042 -36.26 -8.39 7.41
CA TRP A 1042 -35.83 -7.02 7.18
C TRP A 1042 -35.71 -6.78 5.68
N ASP A 1043 -36.70 -6.06 5.13
CA ASP A 1043 -36.79 -5.72 3.71
C ASP A 1043 -35.93 -4.50 3.32
N ASN A 1044 -35.47 -3.73 4.31
CA ASN A 1044 -34.64 -2.53 4.16
C ASN A 1044 -35.26 -1.43 3.26
N GLU A 1045 -36.52 -1.53 2.85
CA GLU A 1045 -37.19 -0.56 1.96
C GLU A 1045 -37.53 0.77 2.65
N LYS A 1046 -37.15 0.93 3.92
CA LYS A 1046 -37.25 2.18 4.68
C LYS A 1046 -35.88 2.53 5.23
N ALA A 1047 -35.64 3.83 5.40
CA ALA A 1047 -34.48 4.32 6.12
C ALA A 1047 -34.43 3.71 7.53
N ALA A 1048 -33.21 3.50 8.03
CA ALA A 1048 -32.97 3.02 9.38
C ALA A 1048 -33.50 4.03 10.40
N ASN A 1049 -33.83 3.54 11.58
CA ASN A 1049 -34.23 4.34 12.72
C ASN A 1049 -33.03 5.20 13.21
N ASP A 1050 -33.30 6.16 14.11
CA ASP A 1050 -32.28 7.04 14.69
C ASP A 1050 -31.15 6.29 15.43
N ASP A 1051 -31.39 5.04 15.82
CA ASP A 1051 -30.40 4.14 16.45
C ASP A 1051 -29.62 3.28 15.43
N PHE A 1052 -29.75 3.60 14.13
CA PHE A 1052 -29.12 2.91 12.98
C PHE A 1052 -29.64 1.50 12.68
N THR A 1053 -30.78 1.12 13.24
CA THR A 1053 -31.37 -0.22 13.05
C THR A 1053 -32.61 -0.24 12.16
N PHE A 1054 -32.94 -1.42 11.64
CA PHE A 1054 -34.16 -1.73 10.91
C PHE A 1054 -35.07 -2.62 11.76
N ALA A 1055 -36.35 -2.26 11.84
CA ALA A 1055 -37.35 -3.03 12.56
C ALA A 1055 -37.91 -4.16 11.68
N SER A 1056 -37.91 -5.38 12.21
CA SER A 1056 -38.47 -6.54 11.52
C SER A 1056 -39.96 -6.37 11.22
N VAL A 1057 -40.38 -6.74 10.00
CA VAL A 1057 -41.77 -6.85 9.56
C VAL A 1057 -42.32 -8.29 9.67
N GLY A 1058 -41.51 -9.24 10.18
CA GLY A 1058 -41.89 -10.64 10.39
C GLY A 1058 -42.87 -10.88 11.54
N GLN A 1059 -43.06 -12.13 11.94
CA GLN A 1059 -43.95 -12.49 13.05
C GLN A 1059 -43.60 -11.77 14.35
N LYS A 1060 -42.31 -11.66 14.66
CA LYS A 1060 -41.79 -10.82 15.75
C LYS A 1060 -41.54 -9.39 15.26
N LYS A 1061 -42.63 -8.62 15.18
CA LYS A 1061 -42.57 -7.21 14.78
C LYS A 1061 -41.70 -6.38 15.73
N GLY A 1062 -40.82 -5.56 15.18
CA GLY A 1062 -40.00 -4.61 15.95
C GLY A 1062 -38.66 -5.15 16.47
N VAL A 1063 -38.30 -6.41 16.21
CA VAL A 1063 -36.94 -6.89 16.47
C VAL A 1063 -35.96 -6.12 15.60
N GLN A 1064 -34.91 -5.56 16.20
CA GLN A 1064 -33.94 -4.71 15.52
C GLN A 1064 -32.79 -5.53 14.92
N ALA A 1065 -32.43 -5.21 13.67
CA ALA A 1065 -31.20 -5.64 13.03
C ALA A 1065 -30.49 -4.45 12.39
N GLY A 1066 -29.21 -4.59 12.09
CA GLY A 1066 -28.46 -3.56 11.39
C GLY A 1066 -26.98 -3.91 11.27
N LEU A 1067 -26.22 -2.97 10.69
CA LEU A 1067 -24.78 -3.04 10.74
C LEU A 1067 -24.29 -2.83 12.16
N HIS A 1068 -23.39 -3.67 12.63
CA HIS A 1068 -22.75 -3.53 13.93
C HIS A 1068 -21.27 -3.87 13.86
N ALA A 1069 -20.54 -3.28 14.81
CA ALA A 1069 -19.12 -3.47 15.03
C ALA A 1069 -18.87 -3.68 16.53
N TYR A 1070 -17.60 -3.87 16.90
CA TYR A 1070 -17.20 -4.02 18.29
C TYR A 1070 -16.02 -3.10 18.60
N THR A 1071 -16.13 -2.30 19.67
CA THR A 1071 -15.04 -1.45 20.15
C THR A 1071 -14.13 -2.28 21.05
N PRO A 1072 -12.82 -2.43 20.77
CA PRO A 1072 -11.93 -3.27 21.57
C PRO A 1072 -11.87 -2.86 23.06
N THR A 1073 -12.01 -3.82 23.97
CA THR A 1073 -12.03 -3.58 25.43
C THR A 1073 -10.71 -3.90 26.17
N GLY A 1074 -9.72 -4.46 25.48
CA GLY A 1074 -8.36 -4.68 25.99
C GLY A 1074 -7.98 -6.15 26.23
N ASP A 1075 -8.95 -7.05 26.36
CA ASP A 1075 -8.72 -8.50 26.36
C ASP A 1075 -8.77 -9.06 24.92
N GLU A 1076 -8.02 -10.15 24.68
CA GLU A 1076 -7.86 -10.73 23.34
C GLU A 1076 -9.21 -11.07 22.69
N GLY A 1077 -9.46 -10.50 21.52
CA GLY A 1077 -10.68 -10.71 20.72
C GLY A 1077 -11.95 -10.05 21.26
N GLN A 1078 -11.92 -9.43 22.45
CA GLN A 1078 -13.11 -8.84 23.06
C GLN A 1078 -13.43 -7.44 22.55
N GLY A 1079 -14.73 -7.13 22.50
CA GLY A 1079 -15.19 -5.77 22.27
C GLY A 1079 -16.64 -5.50 22.68
N GLU A 1080 -16.93 -4.22 22.89
CA GLU A 1080 -18.26 -3.70 23.19
C GLU A 1080 -19.08 -3.53 21.92
N PHE A 1081 -20.31 -4.05 21.92
CA PHE A 1081 -21.24 -3.98 20.79
C PHE A 1081 -21.66 -2.54 20.47
N VAL A 1082 -21.55 -2.12 19.21
CA VAL A 1082 -21.98 -0.80 18.74
C VAL A 1082 -22.69 -0.91 17.39
N TRP A 1083 -23.84 -0.24 17.24
CA TRP A 1083 -24.52 -0.09 15.95
C TRP A 1083 -23.78 0.90 15.05
N VAL A 1084 -23.72 0.59 13.76
CA VAL A 1084 -23.04 1.40 12.74
C VAL A 1084 -24.09 1.93 11.77
N ALA A 1085 -23.99 3.22 11.43
CA ALA A 1085 -24.87 3.84 10.45
C ALA A 1085 -24.79 3.10 9.10
N PRO A 1086 -25.91 2.65 8.53
CA PRO A 1086 -25.92 1.97 7.25
C PRO A 1086 -25.61 2.94 6.11
N LYS A 1087 -24.87 2.44 5.13
CA LYS A 1087 -24.77 3.08 3.82
C LYS A 1087 -25.61 2.28 2.84
N TYR A 1088 -26.49 2.96 2.13
CA TYR A 1088 -27.39 2.34 1.16
C TYR A 1088 -26.73 2.19 -0.20
N THR A 1089 -27.09 1.12 -0.90
CA THR A 1089 -26.72 0.86 -2.29
C THR A 1089 -27.89 0.22 -3.03
N SER A 1090 -27.79 0.09 -4.35
CA SER A 1090 -28.77 -0.67 -5.13
C SER A 1090 -28.82 -2.10 -4.60
N GLY A 1091 -30.01 -2.55 -4.23
CA GLY A 1091 -30.29 -3.89 -3.74
C GLY A 1091 -30.39 -4.95 -4.83
N CYS A 1092 -30.94 -6.10 -4.46
CA CYS A 1092 -31.09 -7.24 -5.34
C CYS A 1092 -32.08 -6.93 -6.49
N PRO A 1093 -31.68 -7.09 -7.76
CA PRO A 1093 -32.54 -6.73 -8.90
C PRO A 1093 -33.65 -7.76 -9.19
N PHE A 1094 -33.70 -8.88 -8.46
CA PHE A 1094 -34.64 -9.99 -8.69
C PHE A 1094 -35.84 -9.98 -7.73
N ILE A 1095 -35.91 -9.01 -6.83
CA ILE A 1095 -37.02 -8.80 -5.90
C ILE A 1095 -37.68 -7.46 -6.18
N THR A 1096 -38.94 -7.29 -5.76
CA THR A 1096 -39.58 -5.97 -5.85
C THR A 1096 -39.04 -5.03 -4.77
N GLY A 1097 -38.93 -3.76 -5.14
CA GLY A 1097 -38.43 -2.69 -4.27
C GLY A 1097 -38.11 -1.47 -5.13
N THR A 1098 -38.34 -0.28 -4.59
CA THR A 1098 -38.06 0.99 -5.29
C THR A 1098 -37.47 2.04 -4.36
N ALA A 1099 -37.13 1.67 -3.12
CA ALA A 1099 -36.63 2.60 -2.13
C ALA A 1099 -35.28 3.21 -2.54
N TYR A 1100 -34.45 2.46 -3.28
CA TYR A 1100 -33.17 2.97 -3.78
C TYR A 1100 -33.31 3.49 -5.22
N GLN A 1101 -33.05 4.78 -5.41
CA GLN A 1101 -33.02 5.39 -6.74
C GLN A 1101 -31.62 5.22 -7.35
N VAL A 1102 -31.55 4.55 -8.50
CA VAL A 1102 -30.34 4.46 -9.31
C VAL A 1102 -30.28 5.70 -10.18
N GLU A 1103 -29.52 6.70 -9.74
CA GLU A 1103 -29.38 7.98 -10.45
C GLU A 1103 -27.97 8.15 -11.03
N THR A 1104 -27.90 8.53 -12.30
CA THR A 1104 -26.66 8.77 -13.03
C THR A 1104 -26.26 10.24 -12.92
N VAL A 1105 -25.09 10.47 -12.34
CA VAL A 1105 -24.54 11.81 -12.09
C VAL A 1105 -23.35 12.07 -13.02
N PRO A 1106 -23.36 13.18 -13.79
CA PRO A 1106 -22.21 13.61 -14.56
C PRO A 1106 -21.19 14.33 -13.67
N THR A 1107 -19.93 13.90 -13.75
CA THR A 1107 -18.77 14.55 -13.13
C THR A 1107 -17.77 14.95 -14.19
N TRP A 1108 -17.32 16.20 -14.16
CA TRP A 1108 -16.37 16.77 -15.10
C TRP A 1108 -15.00 16.97 -14.44
N SER A 1109 -13.95 16.45 -15.06
CA SER A 1109 -12.56 16.76 -14.73
C SER A 1109 -11.95 17.55 -15.88
N ALA A 1110 -11.66 18.82 -15.64
CA ALA A 1110 -11.10 19.75 -16.63
C ALA A 1110 -9.89 20.46 -16.01
N PRO A 1111 -8.67 19.88 -16.14
CA PRO A 1111 -7.50 20.45 -15.50
C PRO A 1111 -7.24 21.89 -15.93
N LYS A 1112 -6.97 22.75 -14.93
CA LYS A 1112 -6.70 24.20 -15.10
C LYS A 1112 -7.84 24.99 -15.76
N ALA A 1113 -9.07 24.49 -15.68
CA ALA A 1113 -10.27 25.20 -16.10
C ALA A 1113 -11.11 25.62 -14.89
N ASP A 1114 -11.73 26.79 -14.96
CA ASP A 1114 -12.87 27.13 -14.11
C ASP A 1114 -14.12 26.48 -14.70
N ILE A 1115 -14.81 25.65 -13.91
CA ILE A 1115 -16.15 25.15 -14.26
C ILE A 1115 -17.15 26.25 -13.86
N ILE A 1116 -17.58 27.03 -14.86
CA ILE A 1116 -18.49 28.18 -14.68
C ILE A 1116 -19.91 27.70 -14.36
N SER A 1117 -20.36 26.64 -15.03
CA SER A 1117 -21.65 26.00 -14.77
C SER A 1117 -21.65 24.58 -15.28
N GLN A 1118 -22.48 23.73 -14.69
CA GLN A 1118 -22.70 22.36 -15.14
C GLN A 1118 -24.13 21.93 -14.85
N SER A 1119 -24.68 21.06 -15.70
CA SER A 1119 -26.01 20.49 -15.57
C SER A 1119 -26.08 19.20 -16.39
N GLY A 1120 -26.83 18.21 -15.97
CA GLY A 1120 -27.07 17.02 -16.78
C GLY A 1120 -27.82 15.95 -16.02
N ASN A 1121 -28.30 14.96 -16.77
CA ASN A 1121 -28.93 13.75 -16.28
C ASN A 1121 -28.23 12.52 -16.92
N ASP A 1122 -28.89 11.38 -16.93
CA ASP A 1122 -28.37 10.14 -17.51
C ASP A 1122 -28.24 10.17 -19.03
N THR A 1123 -29.09 10.91 -19.74
CA THR A 1123 -29.14 10.92 -21.21
C THR A 1123 -28.44 12.11 -21.86
N GLU A 1124 -28.38 13.27 -21.20
CA GLU A 1124 -27.73 14.45 -21.73
C GLU A 1124 -27.28 15.45 -20.65
N GLY A 1125 -26.31 16.30 -21.00
CA GLY A 1125 -25.84 17.36 -20.12
C GLY A 1125 -24.77 18.23 -20.75
N LYS A 1126 -24.32 19.22 -19.98
CA LYS A 1126 -23.31 20.20 -20.39
C LYS A 1126 -22.51 20.74 -19.22
N ALA A 1127 -21.28 21.17 -19.52
CA ALA A 1127 -20.45 21.99 -18.63
C ALA A 1127 -19.85 23.16 -19.41
N VAL A 1128 -19.79 24.34 -18.79
CA VAL A 1128 -19.15 25.52 -19.35
C VAL A 1128 -17.83 25.74 -18.61
N LEU A 1129 -16.74 25.76 -19.37
CA LEU A 1129 -15.37 25.83 -18.89
C LEU A 1129 -14.72 27.13 -19.36
N SER A 1130 -13.81 27.71 -18.59
CA SER A 1130 -12.89 28.75 -19.06
C SER A 1130 -11.47 28.48 -18.59
N TYR A 1131 -10.48 28.86 -19.39
CA TYR A 1131 -9.07 28.64 -19.09
C TYR A 1131 -8.32 29.96 -18.96
N GLU A 1132 -7.54 30.10 -17.90
CA GLU A 1132 -6.76 31.31 -17.62
C GLU A 1132 -5.33 31.27 -18.19
N LYS A 1133 -4.87 30.10 -18.63
CA LYS A 1133 -3.52 29.90 -19.18
C LYS A 1133 -3.56 29.13 -20.49
N GLU A 1134 -2.57 29.40 -21.34
CA GLU A 1134 -2.36 28.70 -22.60
C GLU A 1134 -2.06 27.21 -22.43
N GLY A 1135 -2.24 26.46 -23.50
CA GLY A 1135 -1.76 25.10 -23.67
C GLY A 1135 -2.83 24.17 -24.21
N VAL A 1136 -2.51 22.88 -24.28
CA VAL A 1136 -3.44 21.83 -24.70
C VAL A 1136 -4.02 21.18 -23.45
N ARG A 1137 -5.34 21.02 -23.40
CA ARG A 1137 -6.06 20.44 -22.26
C ARG A 1137 -7.01 19.35 -22.73
N ASN A 1138 -7.19 18.35 -21.88
CA ASN A 1138 -8.20 17.33 -22.04
C ASN A 1138 -9.33 17.60 -21.05
N VAL A 1139 -10.54 17.22 -21.40
CA VAL A 1139 -11.68 17.25 -20.50
C VAL A 1139 -12.25 15.87 -20.41
N THR A 1140 -12.38 15.37 -19.20
CA THR A 1140 -12.91 14.04 -18.92
C THR A 1140 -14.31 14.17 -18.35
N LEU A 1141 -15.29 13.55 -19.00
CA LEU A 1141 -16.62 13.32 -18.46
C LEU A 1141 -16.68 11.92 -17.87
N THR A 1142 -17.21 11.81 -16.67
CA THR A 1142 -17.59 10.53 -16.06
C THR A 1142 -19.07 10.55 -15.74
N LEU A 1143 -19.82 9.59 -16.26
CA LEU A 1143 -21.19 9.30 -15.82
C LEU A 1143 -21.13 8.13 -14.85
N SER A 1144 -21.67 8.30 -13.64
CA SER A 1144 -21.65 7.26 -12.62
C SER A 1144 -22.99 7.15 -11.91
N ASN A 1145 -23.42 5.92 -11.64
CA ASN A 1145 -24.51 5.58 -10.73
C ASN A 1145 -24.05 4.44 -9.79
N SER A 1146 -24.95 3.90 -8.97
CA SER A 1146 -24.65 2.81 -8.03
C SER A 1146 -24.28 1.48 -8.69
N LEU A 1147 -24.58 1.29 -9.98
CA LEU A 1147 -24.30 0.07 -10.73
C LEU A 1147 -22.93 0.12 -11.41
N GLY A 1148 -22.46 1.32 -11.74
CA GLY A 1148 -21.13 1.51 -12.30
C GLY A 1148 -20.93 2.90 -12.91
N LYS A 1149 -19.93 3.00 -13.77
CA LYS A 1149 -19.58 4.24 -14.45
C LYS A 1149 -19.11 4.00 -15.88
N ASP A 1150 -19.24 5.03 -16.70
CA ASP A 1150 -18.55 5.14 -17.98
C ASP A 1150 -17.83 6.50 -18.05
N GLN A 1151 -16.73 6.55 -18.79
CA GLN A 1151 -15.86 7.72 -18.87
C GLN A 1151 -15.41 7.97 -20.30
N ARG A 1152 -15.47 9.24 -20.72
CA ARG A 1152 -14.99 9.68 -22.02
C ARG A 1152 -14.11 10.91 -21.88
N VAL A 1153 -13.00 10.92 -22.62
CA VAL A 1153 -12.06 12.05 -22.64
C VAL A 1153 -12.19 12.78 -23.96
N PHE A 1154 -12.60 14.04 -23.91
CA PHE A 1154 -12.43 14.97 -25.01
C PHE A 1154 -10.98 15.42 -25.04
N SER A 1155 -10.27 15.03 -26.09
CA SER A 1155 -8.84 15.32 -26.20
C SER A 1155 -8.58 16.64 -26.94
N ALA A 1156 -7.61 17.41 -26.43
CA ALA A 1156 -6.97 18.53 -27.12
C ALA A 1156 -7.84 19.78 -27.40
N ILE A 1157 -8.33 20.43 -26.33
CA ILE A 1157 -8.70 21.85 -26.37
C ILE A 1157 -7.41 22.67 -26.36
N THR A 1158 -7.13 23.42 -27.41
CA THR A 1158 -5.96 24.29 -27.52
C THR A 1158 -6.32 25.71 -27.10
N ILE A 1159 -5.67 26.22 -26.06
CA ILE A 1159 -5.89 27.57 -25.53
C ILE A 1159 -4.69 28.46 -25.90
N GLY A 1160 -4.92 29.56 -26.63
CA GLY A 1160 -3.88 30.53 -27.02
C GLY A 1160 -4.11 31.95 -26.48
N SER A 1161 -3.07 32.77 -26.37
CA SER A 1161 -3.11 34.16 -25.83
C SER A 1161 -3.91 35.17 -26.65
N GLY A 1162 -4.48 34.79 -27.80
CA GLY A 1162 -5.19 35.73 -28.66
C GLY A 1162 -4.29 36.80 -29.31
N THR A 1163 -2.97 36.76 -29.09
CA THR A 1163 -1.98 37.64 -29.72
C THR A 1163 -0.99 36.83 -30.55
N GLY A 1164 -1.27 36.71 -31.85
CA GLY A 1164 -0.28 36.33 -32.86
C GLY A 1164 -0.51 34.97 -33.52
N ILE A 1165 -1.13 35.01 -34.71
CA ILE A 1165 -0.98 34.04 -35.82
C ILE A 1165 -1.23 32.57 -35.42
N ASP A 1166 -2.46 32.27 -35.01
CA ASP A 1166 -3.05 30.92 -35.16
C ASP A 1166 -4.56 31.05 -35.39
N GLN A 1167 -4.94 31.92 -36.33
CA GLN A 1167 -6.23 31.77 -36.99
C GLN A 1167 -6.10 30.62 -37.99
N LEU A 1168 -6.58 29.43 -37.63
CA LEU A 1168 -7.14 28.49 -38.60
C LEU A 1168 -8.41 29.13 -39.19
N GLY A 1169 -8.19 30.14 -40.03
CA GLY A 1169 -9.21 30.75 -40.86
C GLY A 1169 -9.41 29.91 -42.12
N ASN A 1170 -10.66 29.63 -42.45
CA ASN A 1170 -11.06 29.01 -43.70
C ASN A 1170 -10.40 29.70 -44.91
N GLY A 1171 -9.44 29.04 -45.56
CA GLY A 1171 -9.01 29.38 -46.92
C GLY A 1171 -7.52 29.64 -47.19
N GLU A 1172 -6.60 29.53 -46.22
CA GLU A 1172 -5.18 29.88 -46.46
C GLU A 1172 -4.18 28.71 -46.49
N LEU A 1173 -3.13 28.91 -47.32
CA LEU A 1173 -1.99 28.04 -47.63
C LEU A 1173 -1.46 27.22 -46.43
N LYS A 1174 -1.48 25.89 -46.54
CA LYS A 1174 -1.00 24.95 -45.51
C LYS A 1174 0.37 24.42 -45.87
N ALA A 1175 1.24 24.19 -44.89
CA ALA A 1175 2.42 23.36 -45.11
C ALA A 1175 2.76 22.52 -43.88
N TYR A 1176 3.18 21.28 -44.12
CA TYR A 1176 3.52 20.32 -43.08
C TYR A 1176 4.56 19.33 -43.59
N THR A 1177 5.27 18.67 -42.67
CA THR A 1177 6.28 17.65 -42.97
C THR A 1177 5.70 16.25 -42.89
N VAL A 1178 5.92 15.41 -43.90
CA VAL A 1178 5.62 13.98 -43.91
C VAL A 1178 6.89 13.22 -44.25
N GLY A 1179 7.47 12.54 -43.25
CA GLY A 1179 8.76 11.86 -43.42
C GLY A 1179 9.88 12.83 -43.83
N GLU A 1180 10.47 12.60 -45.00
CA GLU A 1180 11.54 13.45 -45.55
C GLU A 1180 11.03 14.63 -46.37
N ASP A 1181 9.71 14.74 -46.57
CA ASP A 1181 9.11 15.70 -47.48
C ASP A 1181 8.34 16.81 -46.75
N VAL A 1182 8.40 18.02 -47.30
CA VAL A 1182 7.54 19.14 -46.98
C VAL A 1182 6.47 19.23 -48.05
N ILE A 1183 5.21 19.13 -47.64
CA ILE A 1183 4.05 19.32 -48.51
C ILE A 1183 3.51 20.72 -48.27
N VAL A 1184 3.37 21.51 -49.33
CA VAL A 1184 2.75 22.83 -49.32
C VAL A 1184 1.47 22.77 -50.16
N GLU A 1185 0.33 23.09 -49.58
CA GLU A 1185 -0.97 23.10 -50.23
C GLU A 1185 -1.40 24.53 -50.57
N PHE A 1186 -1.85 24.76 -51.80
CA PHE A 1186 -2.19 26.08 -52.32
C PHE A 1186 -3.70 26.16 -52.57
N ALA A 1187 -4.36 27.12 -51.93
CA ALA A 1187 -5.79 27.35 -52.12
C ALA A 1187 -6.14 27.99 -53.49
N GLU A 1188 -5.20 28.71 -54.09
CA GLU A 1188 -5.41 29.46 -55.34
C GLU A 1188 -4.46 29.00 -56.44
N ALA A 1189 -4.87 29.18 -57.70
CA ALA A 1189 -3.98 29.00 -58.83
C ALA A 1189 -2.93 30.14 -58.91
N GLY A 1190 -1.70 29.81 -59.32
CA GLY A 1190 -0.64 30.80 -59.53
C GLY A 1190 0.74 30.20 -59.74
N ASN A 1191 1.72 31.05 -60.05
CA ASN A 1191 3.12 30.64 -60.11
C ASN A 1191 3.76 30.78 -58.72
N TYR A 1192 4.07 29.65 -58.10
CA TYR A 1192 4.63 29.61 -56.76
C TYR A 1192 6.11 29.27 -56.79
N ASP A 1193 6.88 29.91 -55.90
CA ASP A 1193 8.28 29.61 -55.61
C ASP A 1193 8.43 29.38 -54.11
N VAL A 1194 8.68 28.12 -53.74
CA VAL A 1194 8.85 27.65 -52.37
C VAL A 1194 10.33 27.49 -52.09
N GLN A 1195 10.84 28.24 -51.11
CA GLN A 1195 12.23 28.17 -50.66
C GLN A 1195 12.27 27.75 -49.19
N ILE A 1196 13.12 26.77 -48.87
CA ILE A 1196 13.36 26.31 -47.50
C ILE A 1196 14.82 26.61 -47.16
N VAL A 1197 15.05 27.30 -46.03
CA VAL A 1197 16.38 27.57 -45.47
C VAL A 1197 16.50 26.95 -44.08
N ASN A 1198 17.70 26.56 -43.66
CA ASN A 1198 17.95 26.17 -42.28
C ASN A 1198 18.01 27.41 -41.36
N VAL A 1199 18.08 27.21 -40.04
CA VAL A 1199 18.20 28.32 -39.06
C VAL A 1199 19.45 29.19 -39.23
N ALA A 1200 20.47 28.72 -39.95
CA ALA A 1200 21.66 29.50 -40.30
C ALA A 1200 21.49 30.30 -41.61
N GLY A 1201 20.30 30.30 -42.22
CA GLY A 1201 19.98 31.05 -43.44
C GLY A 1201 20.46 30.39 -44.74
N GLN A 1202 20.98 29.16 -44.69
CA GLN A 1202 21.44 28.43 -45.87
C GLN A 1202 20.27 27.74 -46.56
N ALA A 1203 20.11 27.93 -47.88
CA ALA A 1203 19.08 27.27 -48.68
C ALA A 1203 19.26 25.75 -48.70
N GLN A 1204 18.20 25.04 -48.34
CA GLN A 1204 18.15 23.58 -48.20
C GLN A 1204 17.39 22.95 -49.36
N ALA A 1205 16.31 23.58 -49.79
CA ALA A 1205 15.57 23.19 -50.97
C ALA A 1205 14.82 24.38 -51.54
N ARG A 1206 14.62 24.39 -52.86
CA ARG A 1206 13.79 25.39 -53.53
C ARG A 1206 13.09 24.74 -54.72
N LYS A 1207 11.80 25.05 -54.89
CA LYS A 1207 11.00 24.52 -55.98
C LYS A 1207 10.00 25.58 -56.45
N ALA A 1208 9.98 25.84 -57.75
CA ALA A 1208 9.03 26.74 -58.36
C ALA A 1208 8.17 25.99 -59.39
N ALA A 1209 6.86 26.21 -59.36
CA ALA A 1209 5.93 25.63 -60.32
C ALA A 1209 4.63 26.46 -60.42
N ALA A 1210 3.95 26.35 -61.56
CA ALA A 1210 2.56 26.77 -61.70
C ALA A 1210 1.66 25.73 -61.04
N ILE A 1211 0.90 26.13 -60.03
CA ILE A 1211 -0.01 25.25 -59.28
C ILE A 1211 -1.45 25.66 -59.58
N ALA A 1212 -2.33 24.69 -59.84
CA ALA A 1212 -3.77 24.92 -59.96
C ALA A 1212 -4.41 25.12 -58.57
N ALA A 1213 -5.60 25.72 -58.50
CA ALA A 1213 -6.31 25.90 -57.23
C ALA A 1213 -6.56 24.53 -56.54
N GLY A 1214 -6.21 24.41 -55.27
CA GLY A 1214 -6.27 23.15 -54.51
C GLY A 1214 -5.10 22.19 -54.75
N GLY A 1215 -4.12 22.55 -55.59
CA GLY A 1215 -2.92 21.75 -55.83
C GLY A 1215 -1.90 21.84 -54.70
N ASN A 1216 -0.92 20.93 -54.72
CA ASN A 1216 0.18 20.91 -53.73
C ASN A 1216 1.56 20.88 -54.39
N MET A 1217 2.58 21.20 -53.60
CA MET A 1217 3.99 21.12 -53.97
C MET A 1217 4.75 20.37 -52.88
N GLN A 1218 5.41 19.29 -53.28
CA GLN A 1218 6.28 18.49 -52.43
C GLN A 1218 7.75 18.89 -52.62
N VAL A 1219 8.46 19.09 -51.50
CA VAL A 1219 9.87 19.46 -51.44
C VAL A 1219 10.59 18.58 -50.42
N ARG A 1220 11.57 17.80 -50.87
CA ARG A 1220 12.33 16.88 -50.00
C ARG A 1220 13.43 17.60 -49.23
N LEU A 1221 13.62 17.25 -47.96
CA LEU A 1221 14.72 17.70 -47.10
C LEU A 1221 15.67 16.54 -46.82
N ALA A 1222 16.98 16.82 -46.72
CA ALA A 1222 18.00 15.79 -46.50
C ALA A 1222 18.19 15.43 -45.01
N ASN A 1223 18.19 16.42 -44.11
CA ASN A 1223 18.45 16.21 -42.67
C ASN A 1223 17.25 16.56 -41.76
N ALA A 1224 17.18 16.01 -40.55
CA ALA A 1224 16.27 16.47 -39.50
C ALA A 1224 16.71 17.85 -38.95
N GLY A 1225 15.77 18.66 -38.49
CA GLY A 1225 16.06 19.99 -37.95
C GLY A 1225 14.96 21.03 -38.14
N ALA A 1226 15.21 22.25 -37.64
CA ALA A 1226 14.32 23.41 -37.82
C ALA A 1226 14.66 24.17 -39.11
N TYR A 1227 13.63 24.53 -39.85
CA TYR A 1227 13.70 25.19 -41.15
C TYR A 1227 12.74 26.39 -41.23
N ILE A 1228 13.03 27.32 -42.12
CA ILE A 1228 12.12 28.41 -42.50
C ILE A 1228 11.67 28.17 -43.94
N LEU A 1229 10.38 27.95 -44.12
CA LEU A 1229 9.70 27.92 -45.41
C LEU A 1229 9.32 29.35 -45.81
N THR A 1230 9.68 29.77 -47.01
CA THR A 1230 9.21 31.01 -47.64
C THR A 1230 8.52 30.66 -48.94
N VAL A 1231 7.27 31.08 -49.08
CA VAL A 1231 6.47 30.89 -50.29
C VAL A 1231 6.28 32.23 -50.97
N LYS A 1232 6.63 32.31 -52.25
CA LYS A 1232 6.34 33.46 -53.12
C LYS A 1232 5.29 33.09 -54.16
N LYS A 1233 4.33 33.98 -54.42
CA LYS A 1233 3.40 33.92 -55.55
C LYS A 1233 3.73 35.08 -56.49
N ASP A 1234 4.00 34.79 -57.76
CA ASP A 1234 4.34 35.78 -58.81
C ASP A 1234 5.44 36.79 -58.37
N GLY A 1235 6.48 36.26 -57.70
CA GLY A 1235 7.64 37.03 -57.24
C GLY A 1235 7.48 37.76 -55.89
N LYS A 1236 6.27 37.79 -55.29
CA LYS A 1236 6.03 38.40 -53.96
C LYS A 1236 5.91 37.34 -52.87
N VAL A 1237 6.55 37.56 -51.72
CA VAL A 1237 6.42 36.67 -50.55
C VAL A 1237 4.99 36.74 -50.03
N VAL A 1238 4.30 35.59 -50.01
CA VAL A 1238 2.93 35.46 -49.52
C VAL A 1238 2.85 34.75 -48.17
N ARG A 1239 3.86 33.95 -47.80
CA ARG A 1239 3.91 33.31 -46.48
C ARG A 1239 5.34 32.95 -46.09
N THR A 1240 5.67 33.12 -44.82
CA THR A 1240 6.89 32.59 -44.21
C THR A 1240 6.50 31.86 -42.93
N MET A 1241 6.95 30.61 -42.76
CA MET A 1241 6.62 29.80 -41.59
C MET A 1241 7.79 28.93 -41.16
N LYS A 1242 7.86 28.60 -39.87
CA LYS A 1242 8.83 27.65 -39.34
C LYS A 1242 8.31 26.22 -39.54
N LEU A 1243 9.16 25.34 -40.03
CA LEU A 1243 8.91 23.91 -40.16
C LEU A 1243 9.92 23.15 -39.31
N ILE A 1244 9.50 22.07 -38.67
CA ILE A 1244 10.39 21.17 -37.94
C ILE A 1244 10.28 19.80 -38.59
N ARG A 1245 11.36 19.36 -39.25
CA ARG A 1245 11.49 17.95 -39.62
C ARG A 1245 12.04 17.21 -38.39
N LYS A 1246 11.19 16.40 -37.77
CA LYS A 1246 11.53 15.57 -36.62
C LYS A 1246 12.48 14.44 -37.00
#